data_AF-A0AA88PAX0-F1
#
_entry.id   AF-A0AA88PAX0-F1
#
_cell.length_a   1.000
_cell.length_b   1.000
_cell.length_c   1.000
_cell.angle_alpha   90.00
_cell.angle_beta   90.00
_cell.angle_gamma   90.00
#
_symmetry.space_group_name_H-M   'P 1'
#
loop_
_entity.id
_entity.type
_entity.pdbx_description
1 polymer ?
#
loop_
_entity_poly.entity_id
_entity_poly.type
_entity_poly.pdbx_seq_one_letter_code
_entity_poly.pdbx_strand_id
1 'polypeptide(L)'
;MSAGWIFCVFVCVFVSSGSLETLFVSKGSEQWVSETSATRLIKKRSVSWAEIEVQSIKVDCKVTSRFAHTVMTTKVRNKANISQEVSFEVELPKTSFITNFSMEIDGKTYTGVVKEKEQAKQQYLKAVSSGQTAGLVKASGRKMEKFSVSVNVAGESSVIFILTHEELLQRHFGKYELMIRVKPKQLVQHFEIVADIYEPQGIAFLDAYGTFITNELLPLVEKTVTDKKAHVSFSPTLDQQRTCSECDGTLIDGDFFIKYDVKRAHDIGDIQIVNGYFVHFFAPASLPRVPKMVVFVIDNSYSMVGTKMAQTKEALVTILGELPEEDYFAIIVFSSSFVVWRPHLTKATEENVKAAQEYVKTIEVLGSTELHNAVIHGVEMLYEEQRNGTAPKNMVLMIILLTDGEPNTYPRTLPQIQESIREANDGNITLFSLAFGKDANYGFLDTLSKQNNGLVRRIYEDSDAPLQLKGFYEEVSSPLLSDVHFHYPDNTVNSLTRSHFKQLYNGSEIMVAGQLNDLNEIDNFAIEVFAQGFENNFEVKGQANTQKWETIFPDEEYIFGDFTERLWAYMTIQELLDKKDKGTPEEKRNATDEALSLSLKYNFVTPLTSMVVTKPEDETKNETFIADKLTEEERGKPQRYVQSYAGHTATKVSYPKSYTPTYYVDGDPHFIIELPDKNDALCFNIDDKPGTIFNLVRDPLTGIVVNGQTIGDKKVVLGDKMHTYFGRFGIIHEKFGIRLMVSTKEISVSEKGKQAKFFWSDTATVKGPNMDLQVIKDRSLTVTLRNSVKFLIILHKVWQKHPYHQDYLGFYTLDSHLFSSNVHGMLGQFYHGLDFEVSELFPGKDPNKPDAMMFVKGQELVVTRGWQKDFRQDVKNGENVPCWFIHNNGTGLLDGVHTDYIVSGLFKTI
;
A
#
# COMPACT_ATOMS: atom_id res chain seq x y z
N MET A 1 -45.97 -20.33 -50.25
CA MET A 1 -45.04 -21.19 -51.03
C MET A 1 -43.65 -21.08 -50.43
N SER A 2 -42.79 -22.09 -50.66
CA SER A 2 -41.32 -22.17 -50.47
C SER A 2 -40.55 -20.95 -49.92
N ALA A 3 -39.53 -21.08 -49.05
CA ALA A 3 -39.05 -22.15 -48.15
C ALA A 3 -37.89 -21.59 -47.29
N GLY A 4 -37.59 -22.20 -46.15
CA GLY A 4 -36.42 -21.88 -45.33
C GLY A 4 -36.66 -22.14 -43.85
N TRP A 5 -35.91 -23.06 -43.25
CA TRP A 5 -36.06 -23.46 -41.85
C TRP A 5 -34.71 -23.45 -41.12
N ILE A 6 -34.71 -22.81 -39.96
CA ILE A 6 -33.60 -22.74 -39.01
C ILE A 6 -33.76 -23.90 -38.00
N PHE A 7 -32.65 -24.48 -37.55
CA PHE A 7 -32.69 -25.51 -36.51
C PHE A 7 -32.91 -24.88 -35.12
N CYS A 8 -33.95 -25.32 -34.40
CA CYS A 8 -34.22 -24.93 -33.02
C CYS A 8 -34.02 -26.08 -32.04
N VAL A 9 -33.72 -25.71 -30.79
CA VAL A 9 -33.60 -26.58 -29.62
C VAL A 9 -34.95 -27.18 -29.22
N PHE A 10 -34.95 -28.42 -28.75
CA PHE A 10 -35.94 -28.90 -27.77
C PHE A 10 -35.29 -29.83 -26.72
N VAL A 11 -36.08 -30.35 -25.79
CA VAL A 11 -35.71 -30.48 -24.36
C VAL A 11 -36.53 -31.59 -23.67
N CYS A 12 -36.22 -31.93 -22.39
CA CYS A 12 -36.95 -32.87 -21.49
C CYS A 12 -36.73 -34.39 -21.79
N VAL A 13 -36.99 -35.39 -20.93
CA VAL A 13 -37.43 -35.54 -19.50
C VAL A 13 -37.05 -36.98 -19.03
N PHE A 14 -36.37 -37.23 -17.90
CA PHE A 14 -36.86 -37.52 -16.51
C PHE A 14 -37.34 -38.98 -16.22
N VAL A 15 -37.41 -39.36 -14.92
CA VAL A 15 -38.07 -40.56 -14.29
C VAL A 15 -37.22 -41.85 -14.10
N SER A 16 -37.65 -42.72 -13.16
CA SER A 16 -36.86 -43.68 -12.36
C SER A 16 -37.59 -44.98 -11.93
N SER A 17 -36.87 -46.12 -11.81
CA SER A 17 -37.13 -47.31 -10.96
C SER A 17 -35.85 -48.20 -10.94
N GLY A 18 -35.55 -49.15 -10.04
CA GLY A 18 -36.35 -50.10 -9.24
C GLY A 18 -36.58 -51.41 -10.04
N SER A 19 -36.29 -52.64 -9.57
CA SER A 19 -35.68 -53.12 -8.30
C SER A 19 -35.37 -54.65 -8.29
N LEU A 20 -34.37 -55.08 -7.47
CA LEU A 20 -34.29 -56.36 -6.71
C LEU A 20 -34.05 -57.76 -7.38
N GLU A 21 -33.74 -58.72 -6.48
CA GLU A 21 -33.52 -60.19 -6.60
C GLU A 21 -32.27 -60.70 -7.38
N THR A 22 -31.33 -61.57 -6.95
CA THR A 22 -31.01 -62.51 -5.81
C THR A 22 -30.98 -63.99 -6.21
N LEU A 23 -29.82 -64.67 -6.04
CA LEU A 23 -29.69 -66.09 -5.69
C LEU A 23 -28.25 -66.45 -5.22
N PHE A 24 -28.03 -67.68 -4.73
CA PHE A 24 -27.07 -68.00 -3.66
C PHE A 24 -26.45 -69.43 -3.77
N VAL A 25 -25.48 -69.77 -2.89
CA VAL A 25 -24.92 -71.14 -2.59
C VAL A 25 -23.95 -71.71 -3.66
N SER A 26 -22.74 -72.24 -3.40
CA SER A 26 -21.80 -72.35 -2.24
C SER A 26 -20.35 -72.54 -2.81
N LYS A 27 -19.22 -72.88 -2.14
CA LYS A 27 -18.83 -73.47 -0.83
C LYS A 27 -17.52 -72.76 -0.35
N GLY A 28 -16.63 -73.18 0.57
CA GLY A 28 -16.29 -74.44 1.28
C GLY A 28 -14.94 -74.99 0.77
N SER A 29 -13.85 -75.01 1.53
CA SER A 29 -13.69 -75.31 2.98
C SER A 29 -12.52 -74.57 3.69
N GLU A 30 -12.75 -74.20 4.96
CA GLU A 30 -11.81 -74.20 6.13
C GLU A 30 -10.51 -73.34 6.05
N GLN A 31 -9.91 -72.83 7.17
CA GLN A 31 -9.84 -73.39 8.53
C GLN A 31 -9.66 -72.31 9.64
N TRP A 32 -10.57 -72.28 10.63
CA TRP A 32 -10.40 -71.87 12.07
C TRP A 32 -10.07 -70.38 12.42
N VAL A 33 -10.87 -69.64 13.22
CA VAL A 33 -11.11 -69.68 14.71
C VAL A 33 -9.93 -69.11 15.51
N SER A 34 -10.03 -68.12 16.41
CA SER A 34 -11.08 -67.11 16.78
C SER A 34 -10.38 -65.96 17.59
N GLU A 35 -10.97 -64.95 18.26
CA GLU A 35 -12.37 -64.61 18.64
C GLU A 35 -12.59 -63.08 18.75
N THR A 36 -13.22 -62.53 19.82
CA THR A 36 -13.60 -61.09 19.93
C THR A 36 -13.50 -60.48 21.34
N SER A 37 -13.17 -59.18 21.43
CA SER A 37 -13.97 -58.23 22.23
C SER A 37 -13.70 -56.75 21.91
N ALA A 38 -14.64 -55.88 22.29
CA ALA A 38 -14.84 -54.55 21.73
C ALA A 38 -13.99 -53.41 22.33
N THR A 39 -13.77 -52.36 21.52
CA THR A 39 -13.74 -50.97 22.04
C THR A 39 -14.33 -50.00 20.99
N ARG A 40 -14.97 -48.91 21.45
CA ARG A 40 -15.59 -47.88 20.60
C ARG A 40 -14.53 -47.13 19.77
N LEU A 41 -14.66 -47.12 18.45
CA LEU A 41 -13.93 -46.17 17.59
C LEU A 41 -14.64 -44.82 17.57
N ILE A 42 -14.14 -43.88 18.37
CA ILE A 42 -14.53 -42.47 18.32
C ILE A 42 -14.01 -41.89 16.99
N LYS A 43 -14.88 -41.23 16.21
CA LYS A 43 -14.45 -40.41 15.05
C LYS A 43 -13.58 -39.25 15.55
N LYS A 44 -12.27 -39.40 15.48
CA LYS A 44 -11.32 -38.35 15.82
C LYS A 44 -11.32 -37.30 14.70
N ARG A 45 -12.05 -36.19 14.89
CA ARG A 45 -11.91 -34.98 14.05
C ARG A 45 -10.44 -34.54 14.10
N SER A 46 -9.79 -34.41 12.95
CA SER A 46 -8.49 -33.76 12.83
C SER A 46 -8.68 -32.24 12.79
N VAL A 47 -8.97 -31.65 13.95
CA VAL A 47 -8.90 -30.19 14.13
C VAL A 47 -7.41 -29.81 14.12
N SER A 48 -6.99 -28.99 13.16
CA SER A 48 -5.72 -28.28 13.24
C SER A 48 -5.90 -27.14 14.23
N TRP A 49 -5.41 -27.32 15.45
CA TRP A 49 -5.48 -26.28 16.47
C TRP A 49 -4.45 -25.20 16.15
N ALA A 50 -4.94 -24.04 15.70
CA ALA A 50 -4.19 -22.80 15.93
C ALA A 50 -4.08 -22.63 17.46
N GLU A 51 -2.85 -22.65 17.96
CA GLU A 51 -2.59 -22.53 19.40
C GLU A 51 -2.83 -21.10 19.90
N ILE A 52 -2.72 -20.11 19.02
CA ILE A 52 -3.23 -18.75 19.23
C ILE A 52 -4.66 -18.64 18.67
N GLU A 53 -5.61 -18.25 19.51
CA GLU A 53 -7.03 -18.00 19.17
C GLU A 53 -7.40 -16.54 19.39
N VAL A 54 -7.95 -15.88 18.36
CA VAL A 54 -8.64 -14.59 18.51
C VAL A 54 -10.05 -14.84 19.03
N GLN A 55 -10.29 -14.53 20.31
CA GLN A 55 -11.56 -14.76 20.98
C GLN A 55 -12.62 -13.72 20.61
N SER A 56 -12.20 -12.46 20.46
CA SER A 56 -13.09 -11.38 20.05
C SER A 56 -12.35 -10.26 19.33
N ILE A 57 -13.04 -9.64 18.37
CA ILE A 57 -12.68 -8.34 17.79
C ILE A 57 -13.94 -7.48 17.86
N LYS A 58 -13.89 -6.39 18.61
CA LYS A 58 -14.89 -5.33 18.60
C LYS A 58 -14.26 -4.06 18.04
N VAL A 59 -14.89 -3.46 17.05
CA VAL A 59 -14.65 -2.06 16.66
C VAL A 59 -15.84 -1.24 17.15
N ASP A 60 -15.57 -0.25 17.98
CA ASP A 60 -16.56 0.69 18.53
C ASP A 60 -16.19 2.08 17.99
N CYS A 61 -17.05 2.69 17.18
CA CYS A 61 -16.79 3.98 16.55
C CYS A 61 -17.88 4.98 16.92
N LYS A 62 -17.49 6.14 17.44
CA LYS A 62 -18.39 7.26 17.69
C LYS A 62 -18.03 8.42 16.80
N VAL A 63 -18.98 8.91 16.01
CA VAL A 63 -18.80 10.09 15.16
C VAL A 63 -19.68 11.20 15.70
N THR A 64 -19.08 12.28 16.19
CA THR A 64 -19.82 13.46 16.65
C THR A 64 -19.35 14.66 15.84
N SER A 65 -20.27 15.30 15.12
CA SER A 65 -19.98 16.46 14.27
C SER A 65 -18.74 16.24 13.37
N ARG A 66 -18.79 15.22 12.50
CA ARG A 66 -17.72 14.75 11.60
C ARG A 66 -16.43 14.24 12.27
N PHE A 67 -16.22 14.43 13.56
CA PHE A 67 -15.04 13.91 14.26
C PHE A 67 -15.32 12.49 14.77
N ALA A 68 -14.58 11.52 14.22
CA ALA A 68 -14.70 10.10 14.53
C ALA A 68 -13.66 9.70 15.59
N HIS A 69 -14.10 8.96 16.60
CA HIS A 69 -13.29 8.33 17.64
C HIS A 69 -13.56 6.83 17.61
N THR A 70 -12.52 6.04 17.32
CA THR A 70 -12.64 4.60 17.09
C THR A 70 -11.78 3.84 18.09
N VAL A 71 -12.41 2.93 18.83
CA VAL A 71 -11.77 2.00 19.77
C VAL A 71 -11.82 0.59 19.17
N MET A 72 -10.65 0.02 18.88
CA MET A 72 -10.51 -1.36 18.42
C MET A 72 -10.03 -2.24 19.58
N THR A 73 -10.86 -3.18 20.01
CA THR A 73 -10.58 -4.12 21.10
C THR A 73 -10.44 -5.54 20.57
N THR A 74 -9.24 -6.10 20.63
CA THR A 74 -8.93 -7.48 20.19
C THR A 74 -8.47 -8.32 21.37
N LYS A 75 -9.21 -9.39 21.68
CA LYS A 75 -8.83 -10.36 22.72
C LYS A 75 -8.25 -11.61 22.08
N VAL A 76 -7.06 -11.99 22.52
CA VAL A 76 -6.34 -13.18 22.04
C VAL A 76 -6.02 -14.10 23.21
N ARG A 77 -6.17 -15.40 22.99
CA ARG A 77 -5.83 -16.47 23.95
C ARG A 77 -4.73 -17.36 23.39
N ASN A 78 -3.70 -17.59 24.19
CA ASN A 78 -2.77 -18.68 23.99
C ASN A 78 -3.40 -19.97 24.57
N LYS A 79 -3.48 -21.03 23.77
CA LYS A 79 -3.96 -22.37 24.15
C LYS A 79 -2.83 -23.38 24.32
N ALA A 80 -1.60 -23.05 23.90
CA ALA A 80 -0.44 -23.89 24.18
C ALA A 80 -0.13 -23.86 25.69
N ASN A 81 0.57 -24.88 26.16
CA ASN A 81 1.13 -24.92 27.52
C ASN A 81 2.51 -24.22 27.62
N ILE A 82 2.94 -23.56 26.54
CA ILE A 82 4.18 -22.78 26.44
C ILE A 82 3.86 -21.32 26.12
N SER A 83 4.77 -20.41 26.49
CA SER A 83 4.66 -19.00 26.11
C SER A 83 4.80 -18.85 24.58
N GLN A 84 3.95 -18.02 23.97
CA GLN A 84 3.94 -17.78 22.52
C GLN A 84 3.82 -16.28 22.23
N GLU A 85 4.46 -15.86 21.13
CA GLU A 85 4.32 -14.49 20.63
C GLU A 85 2.94 -14.30 20.00
N VAL A 86 2.27 -13.21 20.38
CA VAL A 86 0.99 -12.78 19.82
C VAL A 86 1.17 -11.40 19.22
N SER A 87 0.88 -11.26 17.93
CA SER A 87 0.86 -9.99 17.23
C SER A 87 -0.56 -9.43 17.07
N PHE A 88 -0.71 -8.15 17.41
CA PHE A 88 -1.88 -7.33 17.14
C PHE A 88 -1.56 -6.41 15.96
N GLU A 89 -2.29 -6.57 14.85
CA GLU A 89 -2.09 -5.77 13.65
C GLU A 89 -3.39 -5.06 13.24
N VAL A 90 -3.31 -3.76 13.00
CA VAL A 90 -4.43 -2.92 12.56
C VAL A 90 -3.94 -1.96 11.47
N GLU A 91 -4.75 -1.76 10.43
CA GLU A 91 -4.52 -0.71 9.43
C GLU A 91 -5.47 0.48 9.69
N LEU A 92 -4.91 1.67 9.88
CA LEU A 92 -5.60 2.92 10.19
C LEU A 92 -5.52 3.93 9.03
N PRO A 93 -6.49 4.83 8.82
CA PRO A 93 -6.36 5.91 7.85
C PRO A 93 -5.19 6.86 8.16
N LYS A 94 -4.41 7.25 7.13
CA LYS A 94 -3.29 8.22 7.22
C LYS A 94 -3.69 9.58 7.81
N THR A 95 -4.97 9.94 7.67
CA THR A 95 -5.61 11.11 8.26
C THR A 95 -5.66 11.02 9.79
N SER A 96 -6.04 9.85 10.33
CA SER A 96 -6.21 9.64 11.77
C SER A 96 -4.93 9.87 12.60
N PHE A 97 -5.10 10.23 13.87
CA PHE A 97 -4.04 10.17 14.88
C PHE A 97 -4.39 9.10 15.92
N ILE A 98 -3.41 8.27 16.29
CA ILE A 98 -3.54 7.38 17.46
C ILE A 98 -3.54 8.26 18.71
N THR A 99 -4.45 7.98 19.64
CA THR A 99 -4.64 8.75 20.88
C THR A 99 -4.41 7.94 22.15
N ASN A 100 -4.65 6.63 22.09
CA ASN A 100 -4.35 5.70 23.17
C ASN A 100 -4.03 4.32 22.57
N PHE A 101 -3.15 3.57 23.22
CA PHE A 101 -3.07 2.14 23.06
C PHE A 101 -2.72 1.51 24.41
N SER A 102 -3.38 0.41 24.75
CA SER A 102 -3.08 -0.35 25.95
C SER A 102 -3.18 -1.85 25.69
N MET A 103 -2.44 -2.62 26.48
CA MET A 103 -2.57 -4.08 26.52
C MET A 103 -2.86 -4.52 27.96
N GLU A 104 -3.88 -5.36 28.15
CA GLU A 104 -4.15 -6.03 29.42
C GLU A 104 -3.62 -7.46 29.35
N ILE A 105 -2.75 -7.83 30.30
CA ILE A 105 -2.19 -9.18 30.42
C ILE A 105 -2.31 -9.59 31.88
N ASP A 106 -2.96 -10.73 32.14
CA ASP A 106 -3.17 -11.30 33.48
C ASP A 106 -3.77 -10.31 34.51
N GLY A 107 -4.72 -9.47 34.05
CA GLY A 107 -5.38 -8.44 34.86
C GLY A 107 -4.53 -7.20 35.14
N LYS A 108 -3.38 -7.03 34.49
CA LYS A 108 -2.55 -5.81 34.53
C LYS A 108 -2.63 -5.06 33.21
N THR A 109 -3.09 -3.82 33.25
CA THR A 109 -3.13 -2.92 32.09
C THR A 109 -1.80 -2.18 31.93
N TYR A 110 -1.20 -2.25 30.75
CA TYR A 110 -0.03 -1.48 30.35
C TYR A 110 -0.45 -0.46 29.29
N THR A 111 -0.48 0.82 29.66
CA THR A 111 -0.91 1.92 28.78
C THR A 111 0.31 2.58 28.12
N GLY A 112 0.19 2.89 26.83
CA GLY A 112 1.19 3.63 26.07
C GLY A 112 1.26 5.11 26.48
N VAL A 113 2.46 5.67 26.45
CA VAL A 113 2.71 7.09 26.74
C VAL A 113 3.22 7.76 25.48
N VAL A 114 2.55 8.84 25.04
CA VAL A 114 3.00 9.67 23.92
C VAL A 114 4.13 10.59 24.38
N LYS A 115 5.20 10.67 23.59
CA LYS A 115 6.39 11.50 23.85
C LYS A 115 6.91 12.11 22.55
N GLU A 116 7.80 13.09 22.66
CA GLU A 116 8.58 13.60 21.53
C GLU A 116 9.30 12.44 20.82
N LYS A 117 9.32 12.43 19.48
CA LYS A 117 9.79 11.32 18.64
C LYS A 117 11.19 10.81 19.03
N GLU A 118 12.16 11.69 19.24
CA GLU A 118 13.51 11.28 19.67
C GLU A 118 13.58 10.82 21.13
N GLN A 119 12.76 11.35 22.05
CA GLN A 119 12.69 10.85 23.44
C GLN A 119 12.05 9.46 23.50
N ALA A 120 10.99 9.23 22.73
CA ALA A 120 10.34 7.93 22.58
C ALA A 120 11.32 6.89 22.04
N LYS A 121 12.03 7.22 20.96
CA LYS A 121 13.08 6.42 20.34
C LYS A 121 14.25 6.11 21.28
N GLN A 122 14.67 7.05 22.14
CA GLN A 122 15.67 6.79 23.19
C GLN A 122 15.16 5.86 24.29
N GLN A 123 13.93 6.08 24.79
CA GLN A 123 13.32 5.16 25.76
C GLN A 123 13.17 3.76 25.16
N TYR A 124 12.76 3.67 23.90
CA TYR A 124 12.68 2.45 23.13
C TYR A 124 14.03 1.74 23.03
N LEU A 125 15.09 2.39 22.54
CA LEU A 125 16.41 1.77 22.41
C LEU A 125 16.93 1.24 23.76
N LYS A 126 16.58 1.92 24.86
CA LYS A 126 16.84 1.46 26.23
C LYS A 126 15.97 0.24 26.63
N ALA A 127 14.68 0.27 26.33
CA ALA A 127 13.75 -0.85 26.59
C ALA A 127 14.20 -2.11 25.83
N VAL A 128 14.57 -1.94 24.56
CA VAL A 128 15.20 -2.94 23.69
C VAL A 128 16.48 -3.51 24.28
N SER A 129 17.42 -2.67 24.70
CA SER A 129 18.66 -3.15 25.35
C SER A 129 18.41 -3.81 26.72
N SER A 130 17.18 -3.74 27.22
CA SER A 130 16.71 -4.36 28.47
C SER A 130 15.74 -5.53 28.21
N GLY A 131 15.56 -5.98 26.96
CA GLY A 131 14.68 -7.10 26.60
C GLY A 131 13.16 -6.84 26.74
N GLN A 132 12.73 -5.58 26.82
CA GLN A 132 11.32 -5.23 27.02
C GLN A 132 10.53 -5.13 25.70
N THR A 133 9.29 -5.60 25.73
CA THR A 133 8.33 -5.46 24.63
C THR A 133 7.94 -4.00 24.37
N ALA A 134 7.95 -3.59 23.09
CA ALA A 134 7.44 -2.33 22.57
C ALA A 134 6.83 -2.54 21.16
N GLY A 135 6.02 -1.59 20.66
CA GLY A 135 5.16 -1.76 19.48
C GLY A 135 5.43 -0.78 18.32
N LEU A 136 5.05 -1.13 17.09
CA LEU A 136 5.41 -0.47 15.81
C LEU A 136 4.28 0.33 15.15
N VAL A 137 4.66 1.31 14.33
CA VAL A 137 3.87 1.79 13.17
C VAL A 137 4.72 1.72 11.89
N LYS A 138 4.12 1.25 10.80
CA LYS A 138 4.66 1.26 9.42
C LYS A 138 3.58 1.79 8.46
N ALA A 139 3.93 2.28 7.28
CA ALA A 139 2.92 2.63 6.26
C ALA A 139 2.23 1.37 5.69
N SER A 140 0.97 1.46 5.26
CA SER A 140 0.25 0.34 4.62
C SER A 140 -0.55 0.81 3.40
N GLY A 141 0.02 0.61 2.21
CA GLY A 141 -0.63 0.96 0.94
C GLY A 141 -0.93 2.46 0.79
N ARG A 142 -1.97 2.78 0.02
CA ARG A 142 -2.23 4.14 -0.48
C ARG A 142 -2.76 5.09 0.60
N LYS A 143 -3.85 4.70 1.28
CA LYS A 143 -4.57 5.53 2.27
C LYS A 143 -4.27 5.18 3.74
N MET A 144 -3.57 4.08 4.05
CA MET A 144 -3.48 3.54 5.42
C MET A 144 -2.05 3.51 6.01
N GLU A 145 -1.98 3.31 7.32
CA GLU A 145 -0.80 3.07 8.14
C GLU A 145 -1.07 1.83 9.01
N LYS A 146 -0.15 0.86 9.02
CA LYS A 146 -0.24 -0.36 9.83
C LYS A 146 0.39 -0.14 11.20
N PHE A 147 -0.45 -0.11 12.23
CA PHE A 147 -0.05 -0.31 13.61
C PHE A 147 0.19 -1.82 13.85
N SER A 148 1.26 -2.19 14.55
CA SER A 148 1.62 -3.60 14.78
C SER A 148 2.36 -3.78 16.09
N VAL A 149 1.84 -4.59 17.01
CA VAL A 149 2.47 -4.85 18.32
C VAL A 149 2.53 -6.34 18.59
N SER A 150 3.74 -6.88 18.69
CA SER A 150 3.97 -8.23 19.22
C SER A 150 4.13 -8.18 20.74
N VAL A 151 3.65 -9.20 21.44
CA VAL A 151 3.95 -9.44 22.86
C VAL A 151 4.00 -10.94 23.17
N ASN A 152 4.90 -11.36 24.05
CA ASN A 152 4.97 -12.74 24.50
C ASN A 152 3.93 -13.00 25.60
N VAL A 153 3.03 -13.96 25.34
CA VAL A 153 1.87 -14.33 26.18
C VAL A 153 2.07 -15.74 26.72
N ALA A 154 2.01 -15.88 28.06
CA ALA A 154 2.21 -17.14 28.75
C ALA A 154 1.24 -18.25 28.29
N GLY A 155 1.61 -19.51 28.54
CA GLY A 155 0.77 -20.67 28.23
C GLY A 155 -0.62 -20.58 28.88
N GLU A 156 -1.64 -21.08 28.19
CA GLU A 156 -3.07 -21.07 28.55
C GLU A 156 -3.72 -19.69 28.84
N SER A 157 -2.93 -18.62 28.78
CA SER A 157 -3.23 -17.25 29.24
C SER A 157 -3.82 -16.37 28.13
N SER A 158 -4.11 -15.10 28.40
CA SER A 158 -4.77 -14.21 27.41
C SER A 158 -4.29 -12.77 27.51
N VAL A 159 -4.38 -12.07 26.38
CA VAL A 159 -4.11 -10.64 26.23
C VAL A 159 -5.32 -9.94 25.60
N ILE A 160 -5.64 -8.74 26.07
CA ILE A 160 -6.58 -7.82 25.40
C ILE A 160 -5.77 -6.63 24.91
N PHE A 161 -5.85 -6.34 23.61
CA PHE A 161 -5.30 -5.14 23.00
C PHE A 161 -6.43 -4.13 22.79
N ILE A 162 -6.21 -2.87 23.18
CA ILE A 162 -7.15 -1.77 22.98
C ILE A 162 -6.40 -0.64 22.28
N LEU A 163 -6.80 -0.30 21.06
CA LEU A 163 -6.25 0.80 20.26
C LEU A 163 -7.33 1.86 20.05
N THR A 164 -7.01 3.12 20.36
CA THR A 164 -7.90 4.27 20.11
C THR A 164 -7.25 5.20 19.11
N HIS A 165 -8.01 5.59 18.08
CA HIS A 165 -7.61 6.62 17.13
C HIS A 165 -8.75 7.60 16.85
N GLU A 166 -8.39 8.81 16.44
CA GLU A 166 -9.34 9.88 16.13
C GLU A 166 -9.06 10.48 14.74
N GLU A 167 -10.11 10.86 14.02
CA GLU A 167 -10.06 11.36 12.65
C GLU A 167 -11.16 12.38 12.37
N LEU A 168 -10.82 13.49 11.72
CA LEU A 168 -11.83 14.39 11.13
C LEU A 168 -12.22 13.88 9.74
N LEU A 169 -13.47 13.43 9.59
CA LEU A 169 -13.99 12.97 8.31
C LEU A 169 -14.12 14.15 7.34
N GLN A 170 -13.43 14.07 6.21
CA GLN A 170 -13.52 15.07 5.15
C GLN A 170 -14.69 14.79 4.21
N ARG A 171 -15.43 15.83 3.82
CA ARG A 171 -16.50 15.73 2.82
C ARG A 171 -15.92 15.72 1.41
N HIS A 172 -16.19 14.66 0.66
CA HIS A 172 -15.73 14.45 -0.71
C HIS A 172 -16.89 13.95 -1.59
N PHE A 173 -17.11 14.54 -2.76
CA PHE A 173 -18.21 14.17 -3.67
C PHE A 173 -19.60 14.17 -2.99
N GLY A 174 -19.84 15.13 -2.10
CA GLY A 174 -21.11 15.36 -1.43
C GLY A 174 -21.39 14.46 -0.22
N LYS A 175 -20.39 13.76 0.33
CA LYS A 175 -20.55 12.84 1.46
C LYS A 175 -19.29 12.70 2.30
N TYR A 176 -19.45 12.23 3.53
CA TYR A 176 -18.38 11.66 4.34
C TYR A 176 -18.27 10.15 4.05
N GLU A 177 -17.06 9.61 4.18
CA GLU A 177 -16.78 8.17 4.03
C GLU A 177 -15.91 7.73 5.22
N LEU A 178 -16.54 7.14 6.24
CA LEU A 178 -15.83 6.45 7.31
C LEU A 178 -15.44 5.06 6.81
N MET A 179 -14.18 4.66 6.99
CA MET A 179 -13.66 3.36 6.55
C MET A 179 -12.97 2.64 7.71
N ILE A 180 -13.43 1.43 7.98
CA ILE A 180 -12.94 0.53 9.04
C ILE A 180 -12.37 -0.71 8.35
N ARG A 181 -11.04 -0.87 8.38
CA ARG A 181 -10.35 -2.02 7.79
C ARG A 181 -10.22 -3.15 8.81
N VAL A 182 -10.70 -4.34 8.44
CA VAL A 182 -10.73 -5.52 9.31
C VAL A 182 -10.14 -6.73 8.59
N LYS A 183 -9.08 -7.30 9.18
CA LYS A 183 -8.33 -8.44 8.63
C LYS A 183 -7.92 -9.44 9.72
N PRO A 184 -8.87 -10.13 10.37
CA PRO A 184 -8.60 -11.10 11.44
C PRO A 184 -7.68 -12.28 11.06
N LYS A 185 -7.56 -12.63 9.76
CA LYS A 185 -6.80 -13.80 9.22
C LYS A 185 -7.26 -15.19 9.71
N GLN A 186 -8.12 -15.26 10.72
CA GLN A 186 -8.74 -16.46 11.28
C GLN A 186 -10.22 -16.20 11.61
N LEU A 187 -10.98 -17.27 11.92
CA LEU A 187 -12.34 -17.15 12.45
C LEU A 187 -12.31 -16.59 13.88
N VAL A 188 -13.24 -15.69 14.20
CA VAL A 188 -13.32 -14.98 15.49
C VAL A 188 -14.62 -15.39 16.19
N GLN A 189 -14.55 -15.79 17.47
CA GLN A 189 -15.75 -16.27 18.18
C GLN A 189 -16.81 -15.17 18.34
N HIS A 190 -16.38 -13.94 18.65
CA HIS A 190 -17.24 -12.76 18.77
C HIS A 190 -16.67 -11.62 17.92
N PHE A 191 -17.20 -11.44 16.72
CA PHE A 191 -16.85 -10.33 15.84
C PHE A 191 -17.97 -9.29 15.87
N GLU A 192 -17.61 -8.02 16.04
CA GLU A 192 -18.56 -6.92 16.09
C GLU A 192 -17.93 -5.63 15.53
N ILE A 193 -18.65 -4.95 14.64
CA ILE A 193 -18.43 -3.54 14.31
C ILE A 193 -19.68 -2.79 14.76
N VAL A 194 -19.51 -1.72 15.53
CA VAL A 194 -20.53 -0.74 15.89
C VAL A 194 -20.05 0.64 15.46
N ALA A 195 -20.94 1.43 14.87
CA ALA A 195 -20.71 2.84 14.59
C ALA A 195 -21.95 3.67 14.95
N ASP A 196 -21.79 4.54 15.95
CA ASP A 196 -22.80 5.48 16.43
C ASP A 196 -22.46 6.88 15.94
N ILE A 197 -23.38 7.51 15.23
CA ILE A 197 -23.18 8.80 14.55
C ILE A 197 -24.19 9.80 15.11
N TYR A 198 -23.70 10.96 15.56
CA TYR A 198 -24.49 12.09 16.04
C TYR A 198 -24.13 13.38 15.30
N GLU A 199 -25.09 13.94 14.59
CA GLU A 199 -24.92 15.16 13.79
C GLU A 199 -25.97 16.21 14.19
N PRO A 200 -25.58 17.33 14.85
CA PRO A 200 -26.52 18.35 15.34
C PRO A 200 -27.45 18.95 14.28
N GLN A 201 -27.02 18.99 13.01
CA GLN A 201 -27.81 19.47 11.88
C GLN A 201 -28.88 18.47 11.39
N GLY A 202 -28.75 17.20 11.80
CA GLY A 202 -29.51 16.09 11.28
C GLY A 202 -28.85 15.40 10.08
N ILE A 203 -29.10 14.10 9.93
CA ILE A 203 -28.56 13.24 8.87
C ILE A 203 -29.46 13.35 7.63
N ALA A 204 -28.88 13.59 6.46
CA ALA A 204 -29.61 13.67 5.19
C ALA A 204 -29.80 12.30 4.54
N PHE A 205 -28.77 11.46 4.58
CA PHE A 205 -28.83 10.04 4.22
C PHE A 205 -27.73 9.26 4.94
N LEU A 206 -27.89 7.94 5.06
CA LEU A 206 -26.83 7.02 5.46
C LEU A 206 -26.93 5.69 4.72
N ASP A 207 -25.78 5.17 4.31
CA ASP A 207 -25.62 3.82 3.80
C ASP A 207 -24.34 3.14 4.32
N ALA A 208 -24.35 1.80 4.34
CA ALA A 208 -23.25 1.00 4.88
C ALA A 208 -23.05 -0.27 4.04
N TYR A 209 -21.80 -0.59 3.71
CA TYR A 209 -21.42 -1.75 2.89
C TYR A 209 -19.97 -2.15 3.19
N GLY A 210 -19.50 -3.29 2.69
CA GLY A 210 -18.09 -3.66 2.81
C GLY A 210 -17.62 -4.61 1.72
N THR A 211 -16.31 -4.62 1.45
CA THR A 211 -15.72 -5.39 0.32
C THR A 211 -15.86 -6.89 0.47
N PHE A 212 -15.99 -7.38 1.70
CA PHE A 212 -16.20 -8.78 2.07
C PHE A 212 -17.68 -9.14 2.28
N ILE A 213 -18.61 -8.17 2.21
CA ILE A 213 -20.03 -8.42 2.52
C ILE A 213 -20.73 -8.98 1.28
N THR A 214 -20.86 -10.31 1.27
CA THR A 214 -21.62 -11.03 0.24
C THR A 214 -23.14 -10.80 0.40
N ASN A 215 -23.92 -11.19 -0.61
CA ASN A 215 -25.39 -11.12 -0.55
C ASN A 215 -26.01 -11.88 0.64
N GLU A 216 -25.29 -12.85 1.22
CA GLU A 216 -25.71 -13.62 2.40
C GLU A 216 -25.37 -12.90 3.72
N LEU A 217 -24.41 -11.97 3.69
CA LEU A 217 -23.99 -11.15 4.83
C LEU A 217 -24.64 -9.76 4.84
N LEU A 218 -25.15 -9.25 3.71
CA LEU A 218 -25.90 -7.99 3.63
C LEU A 218 -27.03 -7.86 4.68
N PRO A 219 -27.83 -8.91 5.01
CA PRO A 219 -28.87 -8.81 6.03
C PRO A 219 -28.36 -8.65 7.47
N LEU A 220 -27.05 -8.77 7.70
CA LEU A 220 -26.40 -8.61 9.01
C LEU A 220 -25.87 -7.20 9.25
N VAL A 221 -25.99 -6.30 8.25
CA VAL A 221 -25.68 -4.88 8.40
C VAL A 221 -26.96 -4.19 8.89
N GLU A 222 -27.15 -4.18 10.22
CA GLU A 222 -28.25 -3.45 10.81
C GLU A 222 -27.96 -1.95 10.76
N LYS A 223 -28.93 -1.16 10.32
CA LYS A 223 -28.84 0.31 10.36
C LYS A 223 -30.15 0.91 10.84
N THR A 224 -30.08 1.69 11.91
CA THR A 224 -31.18 2.56 12.35
C THR A 224 -30.77 4.02 12.15
N VAL A 225 -31.69 4.84 11.65
CA VAL A 225 -31.44 6.25 11.36
C VAL A 225 -32.63 7.06 11.85
N THR A 226 -32.35 8.10 12.62
CA THR A 226 -33.31 9.07 13.15
C THR A 226 -33.03 10.45 12.56
N ASP A 227 -33.57 11.52 13.14
CA ASP A 227 -33.27 12.87 12.66
C ASP A 227 -31.79 13.24 12.79
N LYS A 228 -31.19 13.02 13.97
CA LYS A 228 -29.80 13.40 14.30
C LYS A 228 -28.84 12.23 14.58
N LYS A 229 -29.39 11.06 14.89
CA LYS A 229 -28.61 9.86 15.25
C LYS A 229 -28.68 8.80 14.16
N ALA A 230 -27.61 8.06 13.96
CA ALA A 230 -27.67 6.74 13.36
C ALA A 230 -26.82 5.74 14.16
N HIS A 231 -27.27 4.49 14.18
CA HIS A 231 -26.53 3.35 14.70
C HIS A 231 -26.39 2.34 13.57
N VAL A 232 -25.16 1.94 13.27
CA VAL A 232 -24.83 0.88 12.30
C VAL A 232 -24.09 -0.23 13.04
N SER A 233 -24.54 -1.47 12.89
CA SER A 233 -23.86 -2.63 13.47
C SER A 233 -23.72 -3.79 12.49
N PHE A 234 -22.68 -4.60 12.71
CA PHE A 234 -22.39 -5.81 11.95
C PHE A 234 -21.73 -6.85 12.85
N SER A 235 -22.44 -7.92 13.18
CA SER A 235 -21.96 -9.00 14.06
C SER A 235 -22.25 -10.40 13.47
N PRO A 236 -21.39 -10.89 12.56
CA PRO A 236 -21.54 -12.21 11.95
C PRO A 236 -21.08 -13.32 12.91
N THR A 237 -21.92 -14.35 13.07
CA THR A 237 -21.58 -15.57 13.81
C THR A 237 -20.41 -16.32 13.16
N LEU A 238 -19.72 -17.16 13.94
CA LEU A 238 -18.53 -17.90 13.48
C LEU A 238 -18.76 -18.71 12.19
N ASP A 239 -19.95 -19.27 11.98
CA ASP A 239 -20.26 -20.02 10.75
C ASP A 239 -20.60 -19.10 9.56
N GLN A 240 -21.16 -17.90 9.79
CA GLN A 240 -21.33 -16.87 8.76
C GLN A 240 -20.00 -16.24 8.32
N GLN A 241 -18.98 -16.28 9.19
CA GLN A 241 -17.63 -15.85 8.83
C GLN A 241 -16.92 -16.85 7.90
N ARG A 242 -17.35 -18.11 7.76
CA ARG A 242 -16.59 -19.13 7.01
C ARG A 242 -16.64 -18.91 5.51
N THR A 243 -15.48 -19.11 4.84
CA THR A 243 -15.42 -19.16 3.37
C THR A 243 -16.07 -20.42 2.77
N CYS A 244 -16.25 -21.48 3.57
CA CYS A 244 -16.98 -22.70 3.18
C CYS A 244 -17.41 -23.52 4.40
N SER A 245 -18.38 -24.42 4.22
CA SER A 245 -19.03 -25.18 5.31
C SER A 245 -18.14 -26.13 6.13
N GLU A 246 -16.93 -26.46 5.65
CA GLU A 246 -15.99 -27.36 6.35
C GLU A 246 -14.54 -26.83 6.38
N CYS A 247 -14.33 -25.51 6.25
CA CYS A 247 -12.99 -24.90 6.31
C CYS A 247 -12.90 -23.76 7.33
N ASP A 248 -11.67 -23.51 7.79
CA ASP A 248 -11.35 -22.56 8.88
C ASP A 248 -10.88 -21.18 8.37
N GLY A 249 -11.06 -20.92 7.08
CA GLY A 249 -10.82 -19.60 6.48
C GLY A 249 -11.99 -18.65 6.74
N THR A 250 -11.67 -17.38 7.01
CA THR A 250 -12.66 -16.31 7.21
C THR A 250 -12.89 -15.51 5.92
N LEU A 251 -14.14 -15.09 5.68
CA LEU A 251 -14.54 -14.14 4.64
C LEU A 251 -14.15 -12.70 5.01
N ILE A 252 -13.94 -12.41 6.30
CA ILE A 252 -13.61 -11.06 6.76
C ILE A 252 -12.14 -10.75 6.45
N ASP A 253 -11.92 -10.19 5.26
CA ASP A 253 -10.67 -9.53 4.86
C ASP A 253 -11.02 -8.34 3.96
N GLY A 254 -10.83 -7.11 4.48
CA GLY A 254 -10.99 -5.89 3.71
C GLY A 254 -11.65 -4.75 4.49
N ASP A 255 -12.47 -3.97 3.79
CA ASP A 255 -12.94 -2.66 4.23
C ASP A 255 -14.45 -2.63 4.45
N PHE A 256 -14.87 -2.16 5.62
CA PHE A 256 -16.23 -1.77 5.95
C PHE A 256 -16.36 -0.25 5.81
N PHE A 257 -17.38 0.22 5.10
CA PHE A 257 -17.59 1.62 4.78
C PHE A 257 -18.96 2.10 5.29
N ILE A 258 -18.98 3.29 5.89
CA ILE A 258 -20.22 4.02 6.19
C ILE A 258 -20.18 5.36 5.46
N LYS A 259 -21.22 5.62 4.67
CA LYS A 259 -21.39 6.84 3.88
C LYS A 259 -22.60 7.61 4.36
N TYR A 260 -22.40 8.88 4.69
CA TYR A 260 -23.48 9.77 5.08
C TYR A 260 -23.22 11.20 4.60
N ASP A 261 -24.25 12.02 4.59
CA ASP A 261 -24.12 13.48 4.57
C ASP A 261 -25.13 14.07 5.56
N VAL A 262 -24.88 15.29 6.01
CA VAL A 262 -25.78 16.02 6.91
C VAL A 262 -26.75 16.90 6.14
N LYS A 263 -27.84 17.31 6.79
CA LYS A 263 -28.75 18.33 6.27
C LYS A 263 -28.00 19.66 6.19
N ARG A 264 -28.11 20.33 5.05
CA ARG A 264 -27.33 21.53 4.72
C ARG A 264 -28.20 22.78 4.83
N ALA A 265 -27.68 23.80 5.50
CA ALA A 265 -28.31 25.11 5.57
C ALA A 265 -28.03 25.95 4.30
N HIS A 266 -28.71 27.09 4.18
CA HIS A 266 -28.57 28.05 3.08
C HIS A 266 -28.00 29.42 3.54
N ASP A 267 -27.48 29.49 4.77
CA ASP A 267 -27.10 30.71 5.48
C ASP A 267 -25.60 30.69 5.85
N ILE A 268 -25.23 31.08 7.09
CA ILE A 268 -23.84 31.00 7.57
C ILE A 268 -23.33 29.56 7.67
N GLY A 269 -24.17 28.53 7.65
CA GLY A 269 -23.76 27.14 7.89
C GLY A 269 -23.89 26.73 9.36
N ASP A 270 -23.18 25.68 9.75
CA ASP A 270 -23.21 25.19 11.14
C ASP A 270 -22.14 25.89 11.98
N ILE A 271 -22.46 26.28 13.20
CA ILE A 271 -21.44 26.60 14.20
C ILE A 271 -21.84 26.06 15.57
N GLN A 272 -20.90 25.38 16.20
CA GLN A 272 -21.07 24.73 17.49
C GLN A 272 -20.10 25.40 18.46
N ILE A 273 -20.63 26.06 19.51
CA ILE A 273 -19.86 26.81 20.51
C ILE A 273 -20.03 26.11 21.87
N VAL A 274 -18.95 25.51 22.37
CA VAL A 274 -18.95 24.56 23.49
C VAL A 274 -17.65 24.73 24.29
N ASN A 275 -17.76 24.84 25.62
CA ASN A 275 -16.63 24.79 26.57
C ASN A 275 -15.44 25.74 26.26
N GLY A 276 -15.71 26.92 25.66
CA GLY A 276 -14.67 27.88 25.28
C GLY A 276 -13.99 27.59 23.94
N TYR A 277 -14.51 26.64 23.16
CA TYR A 277 -14.08 26.34 21.79
C TYR A 277 -15.26 26.49 20.82
N PHE A 278 -14.95 26.65 19.53
CA PHE A 278 -15.95 26.55 18.48
C PHE A 278 -15.44 25.84 17.24
N VAL A 279 -16.37 25.23 16.50
CA VAL A 279 -16.13 24.71 15.15
C VAL A 279 -17.28 25.15 14.24
N HIS A 280 -16.92 25.66 13.06
CA HIS A 280 -17.80 26.22 12.05
C HIS A 280 -17.68 25.38 10.77
N PHE A 281 -18.78 24.77 10.32
CA PHE A 281 -18.87 23.92 9.14
C PHE A 281 -19.64 24.64 8.02
N PHE A 282 -18.94 25.04 6.96
CA PHE A 282 -19.47 25.85 5.86
C PHE A 282 -19.52 25.08 4.54
N ALA A 283 -20.75 24.69 4.16
CA ALA A 283 -21.08 24.14 2.85
C ALA A 283 -22.54 24.50 2.48
N PRO A 284 -22.82 25.76 2.13
CA PRO A 284 -24.18 26.23 1.82
C PRO A 284 -24.79 25.46 0.65
N ALA A 285 -26.03 25.03 0.80
CA ALA A 285 -26.74 24.26 -0.24
C ALA A 285 -27.18 25.13 -1.42
N SER A 286 -27.12 24.53 -2.61
CA SER A 286 -27.71 25.05 -3.87
C SER A 286 -27.10 26.36 -4.42
N LEU A 287 -25.80 26.61 -4.21
CA LEU A 287 -25.09 27.67 -4.92
C LEU A 287 -24.94 27.38 -6.42
N PRO A 288 -24.96 28.41 -7.29
CA PRO A 288 -24.61 28.26 -8.70
C PRO A 288 -23.12 27.96 -8.88
N ARG A 289 -22.78 27.18 -9.92
CA ARG A 289 -21.40 26.89 -10.29
C ARG A 289 -20.73 28.12 -10.91
N VAL A 290 -19.51 28.42 -10.48
CA VAL A 290 -18.63 29.41 -11.11
C VAL A 290 -17.90 28.75 -12.29
N PRO A 291 -17.98 29.30 -13.53
CA PRO A 291 -17.19 28.82 -14.65
C PRO A 291 -15.68 29.00 -14.43
N LYS A 292 -14.86 28.16 -15.08
CA LYS A 292 -13.40 28.16 -14.86
C LYS A 292 -12.59 28.17 -16.15
N MET A 293 -11.40 28.76 -16.05
CA MET A 293 -10.32 28.68 -17.02
C MET A 293 -9.30 27.63 -16.53
N VAL A 294 -9.11 26.54 -17.28
CA VAL A 294 -8.21 25.44 -16.90
C VAL A 294 -7.13 25.18 -17.92
N VAL A 295 -5.87 25.28 -17.52
CA VAL A 295 -4.72 24.85 -18.34
C VAL A 295 -4.25 23.48 -17.85
N PHE A 296 -4.35 22.48 -18.72
CA PHE A 296 -3.78 21.16 -18.49
C PHE A 296 -2.31 21.17 -18.94
N VAL A 297 -1.38 20.95 -18.01
CA VAL A 297 0.07 20.94 -18.26
C VAL A 297 0.57 19.51 -18.08
N ILE A 298 0.81 18.81 -19.19
CA ILE A 298 0.95 17.35 -19.24
C ILE A 298 2.36 16.95 -19.68
N ASP A 299 3.05 16.19 -18.82
CA ASP A 299 4.37 15.64 -19.11
C ASP A 299 4.30 14.59 -20.24
N ASN A 300 5.19 14.71 -21.23
CA ASN A 300 5.40 13.71 -22.28
C ASN A 300 6.88 13.27 -22.41
N SER A 301 7.68 13.42 -21.36
CA SER A 301 9.04 12.93 -21.26
C SER A 301 9.14 11.39 -21.37
N TYR A 302 10.35 10.87 -21.55
CA TYR A 302 10.57 9.43 -21.76
C TYR A 302 10.21 8.53 -20.55
N SER A 303 10.04 9.06 -19.33
CA SER A 303 9.58 8.26 -18.18
C SER A 303 8.11 7.84 -18.29
N MET A 304 7.29 8.66 -18.98
CA MET A 304 5.86 8.40 -19.24
C MET A 304 5.58 7.24 -20.22
N VAL A 305 6.61 6.60 -20.78
CA VAL A 305 6.50 5.50 -21.77
C VAL A 305 5.56 4.37 -21.30
N GLY A 306 4.72 3.88 -22.21
CA GLY A 306 3.85 2.74 -21.96
C GLY A 306 2.58 3.12 -21.18
N THR A 307 2.34 2.42 -20.06
CA THR A 307 1.07 2.46 -19.33
C THR A 307 0.74 3.86 -18.80
N LYS A 308 1.73 4.62 -18.30
CA LYS A 308 1.55 5.97 -17.76
C LYS A 308 0.96 6.95 -18.78
N MET A 309 1.56 7.08 -19.97
CA MET A 309 1.01 7.90 -21.06
C MET A 309 -0.33 7.36 -21.57
N ALA A 310 -0.53 6.04 -21.65
CA ALA A 310 -1.81 5.47 -22.08
C ALA A 310 -2.97 5.85 -21.14
N GLN A 311 -2.77 5.67 -19.82
CA GLN A 311 -3.75 6.02 -18.80
C GLN A 311 -3.95 7.54 -18.67
N THR A 312 -2.89 8.33 -18.86
CA THR A 312 -2.96 9.80 -18.90
C THR A 312 -3.83 10.29 -20.05
N LYS A 313 -3.68 9.71 -21.25
CA LYS A 313 -4.55 10.01 -22.40
C LYS A 313 -6.00 9.61 -22.15
N GLU A 314 -6.23 8.42 -21.60
CA GLU A 314 -7.57 7.90 -21.28
C GLU A 314 -8.31 8.82 -20.29
N ALA A 315 -7.65 9.18 -19.19
CA ALA A 315 -8.17 10.12 -18.20
C ALA A 315 -8.42 11.51 -18.81
N LEU A 316 -7.46 12.07 -19.54
CA LEU A 316 -7.59 13.41 -20.10
C LEU A 316 -8.67 13.49 -21.19
N VAL A 317 -8.81 12.47 -22.04
CA VAL A 317 -9.94 12.37 -23.00
C VAL A 317 -11.28 12.35 -22.27
N THR A 318 -11.38 11.63 -21.14
CA THR A 318 -12.58 11.58 -20.31
C THR A 318 -12.87 12.94 -19.66
N ILE A 319 -11.88 13.54 -19.01
CA ILE A 319 -11.97 14.86 -18.33
C ILE A 319 -12.37 15.97 -19.30
N LEU A 320 -11.80 15.99 -20.51
CA LEU A 320 -12.18 16.94 -21.56
C LEU A 320 -13.65 16.78 -21.98
N GLY A 321 -14.16 15.54 -21.98
CA GLY A 321 -15.58 15.23 -22.27
C GLY A 321 -16.55 15.64 -21.17
N GLU A 322 -16.05 16.00 -19.98
CA GLU A 322 -16.84 16.42 -18.81
C GLU A 322 -16.68 17.91 -18.48
N LEU A 323 -16.01 18.69 -19.34
CA LEU A 323 -15.99 20.15 -19.25
C LEU A 323 -17.38 20.73 -19.59
N PRO A 324 -18.02 21.50 -18.69
CA PRO A 324 -19.22 22.25 -19.03
C PRO A 324 -18.91 23.32 -20.09
N GLU A 325 -19.83 23.56 -21.02
CA GLU A 325 -19.58 24.43 -22.19
C GLU A 325 -19.12 25.86 -21.82
N GLU A 326 -19.53 26.39 -20.67
CA GLU A 326 -19.13 27.72 -20.18
C GLU A 326 -17.67 27.81 -19.70
N ASP A 327 -16.98 26.69 -19.53
CA ASP A 327 -15.55 26.66 -19.21
C ASP A 327 -14.66 26.96 -20.43
N TYR A 328 -13.45 27.45 -20.15
CA TYR A 328 -12.41 27.69 -21.14
C TYR A 328 -11.19 26.83 -20.78
N PHE A 329 -10.53 26.24 -21.78
CA PHE A 329 -9.39 25.36 -21.52
C PHE A 329 -8.23 25.54 -22.51
N ALA A 330 -7.03 25.18 -22.08
CA ALA A 330 -5.86 24.98 -22.92
C ALA A 330 -5.13 23.68 -22.54
N ILE A 331 -4.34 23.15 -23.46
CA ILE A 331 -3.49 21.98 -23.26
C ILE A 331 -2.06 22.35 -23.65
N ILE A 332 -1.16 22.26 -22.68
CA ILE A 332 0.29 22.38 -22.83
C ILE A 332 0.87 20.97 -22.60
N VAL A 333 1.62 20.47 -23.57
CA VAL A 333 2.31 19.18 -23.49
C VAL A 333 3.80 19.46 -23.41
N PHE A 334 4.50 18.96 -22.39
CA PHE A 334 5.89 19.37 -22.11
C PHE A 334 6.87 18.22 -21.91
N SER A 335 8.06 18.42 -22.46
CA SER A 335 9.24 17.62 -22.19
C SER A 335 10.50 18.49 -22.18
N SER A 336 11.49 18.27 -23.04
CA SER A 336 12.66 19.18 -23.18
C SER A 336 12.27 20.59 -23.68
N SER A 337 11.07 20.71 -24.24
CA SER A 337 10.37 21.94 -24.60
C SER A 337 8.87 21.67 -24.50
N PHE A 338 8.03 22.71 -24.48
CA PHE A 338 6.58 22.55 -24.51
C PHE A 338 5.97 22.84 -25.88
N VAL A 339 4.81 22.23 -26.14
CA VAL A 339 3.93 22.48 -27.29
C VAL A 339 2.53 22.79 -26.76
N VAL A 340 1.92 23.86 -27.26
CA VAL A 340 0.54 24.22 -26.92
C VAL A 340 -0.39 23.79 -28.04
N TRP A 341 -1.54 23.20 -27.69
CA TRP A 341 -2.56 22.77 -28.67
C TRP A 341 -3.10 23.92 -29.52
N ARG A 342 -3.33 25.09 -28.90
CA ARG A 342 -3.82 26.33 -29.51
C ARG A 342 -3.23 27.55 -28.77
N PRO A 343 -2.99 28.69 -29.44
CA PRO A 343 -2.34 29.86 -28.83
C PRO A 343 -3.20 30.62 -27.81
N HIS A 344 -4.49 30.31 -27.69
CA HIS A 344 -5.44 30.95 -26.77
C HIS A 344 -6.29 29.89 -26.08
N LEU A 345 -6.81 30.19 -24.88
CA LEU A 345 -7.79 29.31 -24.26
C LEU A 345 -9.04 29.21 -25.14
N THR A 346 -9.61 28.01 -25.16
CA THR A 346 -10.70 27.64 -26.06
C THR A 346 -11.94 27.31 -25.23
N LYS A 347 -13.09 27.91 -25.55
CA LYS A 347 -14.38 27.58 -24.91
C LYS A 347 -14.76 26.11 -25.18
N ALA A 348 -15.24 25.42 -24.15
CA ALA A 348 -15.52 23.98 -24.13
C ALA A 348 -16.77 23.53 -24.92
N THR A 349 -16.94 24.03 -26.14
CA THR A 349 -17.98 23.56 -27.07
C THR A 349 -17.70 22.12 -27.53
N GLU A 350 -18.74 21.37 -27.89
CA GLU A 350 -18.64 19.96 -28.29
C GLU A 350 -17.63 19.72 -29.44
N GLU A 351 -17.52 20.66 -30.39
CA GLU A 351 -16.54 20.63 -31.48
C GLU A 351 -15.10 20.81 -30.97
N ASN A 352 -14.88 21.79 -30.09
CA ASN A 352 -13.56 22.06 -29.52
C ASN A 352 -13.08 20.94 -28.60
N VAL A 353 -13.98 20.37 -27.79
CA VAL A 353 -13.71 19.21 -26.94
C VAL A 353 -13.29 18.01 -27.79
N LYS A 354 -14.01 17.67 -28.85
CA LYS A 354 -13.63 16.58 -29.78
C LYS A 354 -12.27 16.84 -30.43
N ALA A 355 -12.03 18.06 -30.91
CA ALA A 355 -10.73 18.43 -31.51
C ALA A 355 -9.56 18.32 -30.51
N ALA A 356 -9.79 18.61 -29.23
CA ALA A 356 -8.81 18.41 -28.16
C ALA A 356 -8.61 16.92 -27.83
N GLN A 357 -9.68 16.13 -27.77
CA GLN A 357 -9.61 14.68 -27.55
C GLN A 357 -8.82 13.97 -28.65
N GLU A 358 -8.97 14.36 -29.93
CA GLU A 358 -8.12 13.82 -31.00
C GLU A 358 -6.65 14.25 -30.87
N TYR A 359 -6.38 15.53 -30.50
CA TYR A 359 -5.01 15.97 -30.23
C TYR A 359 -4.35 15.16 -29.09
N VAL A 360 -5.04 14.93 -27.98
CA VAL A 360 -4.53 14.14 -26.85
C VAL A 360 -4.14 12.73 -27.27
N LYS A 361 -4.90 12.08 -28.16
CA LYS A 361 -4.55 10.75 -28.70
C LYS A 361 -3.21 10.78 -29.47
N THR A 362 -2.88 11.89 -30.13
CA THR A 362 -1.63 12.06 -30.91
C THR A 362 -0.38 12.37 -30.09
N ILE A 363 -0.47 12.60 -28.76
CA ILE A 363 0.71 12.90 -27.94
C ILE A 363 1.72 11.74 -27.96
N GLU A 364 2.92 11.95 -28.50
CA GLU A 364 4.02 10.99 -28.43
C GLU A 364 4.94 11.30 -27.25
N VAL A 365 5.71 10.31 -26.78
CA VAL A 365 6.67 10.45 -25.68
C VAL A 365 8.08 10.72 -26.20
N LEU A 366 8.71 11.78 -25.69
CA LEU A 366 10.01 12.28 -26.15
C LEU A 366 10.67 13.17 -25.10
N GLY A 367 12.00 13.18 -25.03
CA GLY A 367 12.77 14.20 -24.28
C GLY A 367 12.85 14.01 -22.76
N SER A 368 13.33 15.08 -22.11
CA SER A 368 13.48 15.28 -20.65
C SER A 368 12.29 16.06 -20.07
N THR A 369 12.40 16.64 -18.86
CA THR A 369 11.25 17.18 -18.10
C THR A 369 11.41 18.67 -17.74
N GLU A 370 11.31 19.59 -18.70
CA GLU A 370 11.32 21.06 -18.47
C GLU A 370 9.91 21.56 -18.11
N LEU A 371 9.58 21.35 -16.85
CA LEU A 371 8.32 21.73 -16.21
C LEU A 371 8.18 23.26 -16.02
N HIS A 372 9.30 23.96 -15.78
CA HIS A 372 9.29 25.35 -15.36
C HIS A 372 8.66 26.26 -16.44
N ASN A 373 9.18 26.22 -17.66
CA ASN A 373 8.71 27.14 -18.71
C ASN A 373 7.28 26.77 -19.16
N ALA A 374 6.90 25.50 -19.08
CA ALA A 374 5.55 25.04 -19.40
C ALA A 374 4.50 25.58 -18.41
N VAL A 375 4.80 25.57 -17.12
CA VAL A 375 3.91 26.11 -16.08
C VAL A 375 3.85 27.64 -16.14
N ILE A 376 4.99 28.33 -16.32
CA ILE A 376 5.03 29.79 -16.51
C ILE A 376 4.17 30.18 -17.72
N HIS A 377 4.27 29.47 -18.84
CA HIS A 377 3.43 29.78 -20.00
C HIS A 377 1.93 29.53 -19.77
N GLY A 378 1.58 28.51 -18.97
CA GLY A 378 0.20 28.32 -18.51
C GLY A 378 -0.34 29.50 -17.68
N VAL A 379 0.51 30.11 -16.85
CA VAL A 379 0.20 31.34 -16.10
C VAL A 379 0.04 32.54 -17.05
N GLU A 380 0.94 32.71 -18.02
CA GLU A 380 0.86 33.76 -19.04
C GLU A 380 -0.46 33.71 -19.82
N MET A 381 -0.83 32.52 -20.34
CA MET A 381 -2.06 32.32 -21.12
C MET A 381 -3.33 32.69 -20.34
N LEU A 382 -3.41 32.31 -19.06
CA LEU A 382 -4.54 32.64 -18.19
C LEU A 382 -4.67 34.16 -17.99
N TYR A 383 -3.56 34.84 -17.74
CA TYR A 383 -3.54 36.29 -17.58
C TYR A 383 -3.76 37.05 -18.89
N GLU A 384 -3.38 36.51 -20.06
CA GLU A 384 -3.68 37.13 -21.36
C GLU A 384 -5.18 37.14 -21.65
N GLU A 385 -5.87 36.01 -21.52
CA GLU A 385 -7.33 35.97 -21.76
C GLU A 385 -8.12 36.84 -20.76
N GLN A 386 -7.72 36.85 -19.49
CA GLN A 386 -8.33 37.74 -18.48
C GLN A 386 -8.14 39.24 -18.81
N ARG A 387 -6.99 39.62 -19.40
CA ARG A 387 -6.71 41.00 -19.86
C ARG A 387 -7.41 41.34 -21.18
N ASN A 388 -7.55 40.37 -22.09
CA ASN A 388 -8.19 40.55 -23.39
C ASN A 388 -9.71 40.74 -23.28
N GLY A 389 -10.35 40.26 -22.21
CA GLY A 389 -11.79 40.42 -21.98
C GLY A 389 -12.67 39.54 -22.88
N THR A 390 -12.07 38.51 -23.49
CA THR A 390 -12.68 37.46 -24.33
C THR A 390 -13.57 36.49 -23.55
N ALA A 391 -13.53 36.54 -22.21
CA ALA A 391 -14.26 35.69 -21.29
C ALA A 391 -14.77 36.48 -20.06
N PRO A 392 -15.79 35.97 -19.33
CA PRO A 392 -16.32 36.59 -18.11
C PRO A 392 -15.26 36.84 -17.03
N LYS A 393 -15.38 37.98 -16.31
CA LYS A 393 -14.41 38.41 -15.30
C LYS A 393 -14.37 37.55 -14.03
N ASN A 394 -15.50 36.95 -13.66
CA ASN A 394 -15.66 36.15 -12.44
C ASN A 394 -15.38 34.66 -12.72
N MET A 395 -14.30 34.35 -13.45
CA MET A 395 -13.89 32.97 -13.73
C MET A 395 -12.78 32.53 -12.78
N VAL A 396 -12.89 31.31 -12.27
CA VAL A 396 -11.80 30.67 -11.52
C VAL A 396 -10.65 30.34 -12.47
N LEU A 397 -9.43 30.75 -12.13
CA LEU A 397 -8.22 30.41 -12.87
C LEU A 397 -7.54 29.20 -12.20
N MET A 398 -7.24 28.15 -12.97
CA MET A 398 -6.53 26.97 -12.45
C MET A 398 -5.55 26.35 -13.45
N ILE A 399 -4.49 25.74 -12.92
CA ILE A 399 -3.56 24.88 -13.64
C ILE A 399 -3.67 23.46 -13.07
N ILE A 400 -3.77 22.46 -13.94
CA ILE A 400 -3.68 21.04 -13.56
C ILE A 400 -2.41 20.48 -14.23
N LEU A 401 -1.36 20.35 -13.43
CA LEU A 401 -0.06 19.83 -13.80
C LEU A 401 -0.02 18.32 -13.56
N LEU A 402 0.50 17.54 -14.51
CA LEU A 402 0.72 16.10 -14.37
C LEU A 402 2.14 15.75 -14.83
N THR A 403 2.88 15.04 -13.98
CA THR A 403 4.29 14.65 -14.20
C THR A 403 4.62 13.37 -13.44
N ASP A 404 5.52 12.55 -13.99
CA ASP A 404 5.96 11.29 -13.36
C ASP A 404 7.42 11.27 -12.88
N GLY A 405 8.18 12.33 -13.15
CA GLY A 405 9.60 12.44 -12.81
C GLY A 405 10.00 13.65 -11.97
N GLU A 406 11.29 13.95 -11.96
CA GLU A 406 11.85 15.18 -11.38
C GLU A 406 11.92 16.31 -12.43
N PRO A 407 11.70 17.58 -12.05
CA PRO A 407 11.95 18.71 -12.94
C PRO A 407 13.43 18.80 -13.34
N ASN A 408 13.71 19.18 -14.59
CA ASN A 408 15.06 19.53 -15.01
C ASN A 408 15.58 20.75 -14.25
N THR A 409 16.55 20.54 -13.34
CA THR A 409 17.11 21.58 -12.46
C THR A 409 18.29 22.35 -13.07
N TYR A 410 18.47 22.35 -14.40
CA TYR A 410 19.48 23.17 -15.05
C TYR A 410 18.81 24.22 -15.96
N PRO A 411 18.98 25.55 -15.72
CA PRO A 411 19.94 26.18 -14.78
C PRO A 411 19.37 26.53 -13.38
N ARG A 412 18.14 26.14 -13.03
CA ARG A 412 17.45 26.55 -11.77
C ARG A 412 17.31 25.41 -10.77
N THR A 413 17.60 25.65 -9.48
CA THR A 413 17.33 24.67 -8.41
C THR A 413 15.82 24.52 -8.14
N LEU A 414 15.40 23.42 -7.51
CA LEU A 414 13.98 23.17 -7.19
C LEU A 414 13.30 24.33 -6.43
N PRO A 415 13.91 24.95 -5.40
CA PRO A 415 13.32 26.14 -4.76
C PRO A 415 13.23 27.37 -5.67
N GLN A 416 14.18 27.56 -6.60
CA GLN A 416 14.13 28.65 -7.58
C GLN A 416 13.00 28.45 -8.61
N ILE A 417 12.69 27.20 -8.95
CA ILE A 417 11.54 26.87 -9.81
C ILE A 417 10.22 27.17 -9.08
N GLN A 418 10.11 26.77 -7.81
CA GLN A 418 8.93 27.05 -6.98
C GLN A 418 8.69 28.55 -6.79
N GLU A 419 9.75 29.29 -6.43
CA GLU A 419 9.70 30.74 -6.24
C GLU A 419 9.32 31.46 -7.54
N SER A 420 9.98 31.14 -8.67
CA SER A 420 9.68 31.79 -9.96
C SER A 420 8.24 31.55 -10.44
N ILE A 421 7.65 30.38 -10.15
CA ILE A 421 6.24 30.10 -10.47
C ILE A 421 5.31 30.84 -9.51
N ARG A 422 5.66 30.94 -8.21
CA ARG A 422 4.90 31.70 -7.21
C ARG A 422 4.87 33.20 -7.52
N GLU A 423 6.01 33.78 -7.86
CA GLU A 423 6.15 35.19 -8.28
C GLU A 423 5.34 35.47 -9.56
N ALA A 424 5.39 34.58 -10.55
CA ALA A 424 4.62 34.73 -11.78
C ALA A 424 3.09 34.58 -11.55
N ASN A 425 2.68 33.75 -10.59
CA ASN A 425 1.27 33.52 -10.28
C ASN A 425 0.63 34.71 -9.55
N ASP A 426 1.34 35.42 -8.66
CA ASP A 426 0.77 36.48 -7.83
C ASP A 426 -0.49 36.03 -7.01
N GLY A 427 -0.55 34.73 -6.69
CA GLY A 427 -1.60 34.10 -5.87
C GLY A 427 -2.97 33.89 -6.53
N ASN A 428 -3.22 34.41 -7.74
CA ASN A 428 -4.57 34.39 -8.35
C ASN A 428 -4.99 33.04 -8.93
N ILE A 429 -4.04 32.29 -9.51
CA ILE A 429 -4.28 30.99 -10.14
C ILE A 429 -4.07 29.88 -9.11
N THR A 430 -4.95 28.87 -9.12
CA THR A 430 -4.81 27.70 -8.25
C THR A 430 -4.10 26.57 -9.01
N LEU A 431 -2.88 26.20 -8.58
CA LEU A 431 -2.08 25.16 -9.22
C LEU A 431 -2.22 23.83 -8.47
N PHE A 432 -2.75 22.84 -9.17
CA PHE A 432 -2.85 21.46 -8.71
C PHE A 432 -1.80 20.57 -9.39
N SER A 433 -1.17 19.68 -8.64
CA SER A 433 -0.16 18.76 -9.16
C SER A 433 -0.56 17.29 -9.03
N LEU A 434 -0.37 16.52 -10.10
CA LEU A 434 -0.66 15.09 -10.18
C LEU A 434 0.66 14.35 -10.32
N ALA A 435 1.15 13.86 -9.19
CA ALA A 435 2.41 13.14 -9.06
C ALA A 435 2.19 11.68 -9.46
N PHE A 436 2.40 11.35 -10.73
CA PHE A 436 2.18 10.01 -11.27
C PHE A 436 3.34 9.09 -10.87
N GLY A 437 3.01 7.97 -10.23
CA GLY A 437 3.98 6.95 -9.86
C GLY A 437 4.80 7.29 -8.62
N LYS A 438 5.79 6.43 -8.35
CA LYS A 438 6.70 6.59 -7.20
C LYS A 438 7.79 7.64 -7.47
N ASP A 439 8.26 7.73 -8.72
CA ASP A 439 9.43 8.50 -9.12
C ASP A 439 9.19 10.01 -9.17
N ALA A 440 7.93 10.45 -9.32
CA ALA A 440 7.56 11.86 -9.25
C ALA A 440 7.99 12.48 -7.90
N ASN A 441 8.65 13.64 -7.94
CA ASN A 441 9.12 14.31 -6.72
C ASN A 441 7.95 14.95 -5.97
N TYR A 442 7.32 14.17 -5.08
CA TYR A 442 6.13 14.57 -4.33
C TYR A 442 6.39 15.78 -3.42
N GLY A 443 7.55 15.87 -2.75
CA GLY A 443 7.87 17.00 -1.87
C GLY A 443 8.00 18.33 -2.62
N PHE A 444 8.58 18.29 -3.83
CA PHE A 444 8.61 19.43 -4.75
C PHE A 444 7.20 19.85 -5.19
N LEU A 445 6.38 18.88 -5.62
CA LEU A 445 5.02 19.13 -6.15
C LEU A 445 4.02 19.55 -5.06
N ASP A 446 4.14 18.99 -3.86
CA ASP A 446 3.38 19.40 -2.67
C ASP A 446 3.67 20.88 -2.36
N THR A 447 4.95 21.22 -2.17
CA THR A 447 5.39 22.59 -1.91
C THR A 447 4.97 23.55 -3.02
N LEU A 448 5.12 23.15 -4.30
CA LEU A 448 4.70 23.96 -5.46
C LEU A 448 3.20 24.26 -5.42
N SER A 449 2.35 23.25 -5.22
CA SER A 449 0.89 23.40 -5.17
C SER A 449 0.47 24.21 -3.94
N LYS A 450 1.05 23.89 -2.78
CA LYS A 450 0.83 24.55 -1.47
C LYS A 450 1.24 26.02 -1.42
N GLN A 451 2.15 26.46 -2.30
CA GLN A 451 2.51 27.88 -2.49
C GLN A 451 1.59 28.60 -3.48
N ASN A 452 0.89 27.85 -4.33
CA ASN A 452 0.04 28.35 -5.42
C ASN A 452 -1.44 27.96 -5.18
N ASN A 453 -1.87 28.05 -3.91
CA ASN A 453 -3.23 27.82 -3.40
C ASN A 453 -3.89 26.45 -3.64
N GLY A 454 -3.27 25.52 -4.37
CA GLY A 454 -3.81 24.19 -4.65
C GLY A 454 -3.20 23.07 -3.78
N LEU A 455 -3.40 21.82 -4.22
CA LEU A 455 -2.89 20.61 -3.57
C LEU A 455 -2.22 19.66 -4.58
N VAL A 456 -1.38 18.76 -4.08
CA VAL A 456 -0.85 17.63 -4.84
C VAL A 456 -1.68 16.36 -4.58
N ARG A 457 -1.86 15.53 -5.60
CA ARG A 457 -2.40 14.16 -5.47
C ARG A 457 -1.38 13.19 -6.06
N ARG A 458 -1.02 12.14 -5.31
CA ARG A 458 -0.24 11.02 -5.84
C ARG A 458 -1.18 10.07 -6.59
N ILE A 459 -0.85 9.80 -7.85
CA ILE A 459 -1.54 8.87 -8.72
C ILE A 459 -0.69 7.60 -8.78
N TYR A 460 -1.22 6.48 -8.32
CA TYR A 460 -0.47 5.22 -8.22
C TYR A 460 -0.50 4.47 -9.55
N GLU A 461 0.66 4.00 -10.01
CA GLU A 461 0.83 3.19 -11.24
C GLU A 461 0.17 1.82 -11.09
N ASP A 462 -1.11 1.76 -11.44
CA ASP A 462 -1.99 0.61 -11.26
C ASP A 462 -3.15 0.71 -12.28
N SER A 463 -3.88 -0.37 -12.45
CA SER A 463 -5.07 -0.50 -13.30
C SER A 463 -6.13 0.61 -13.12
N ASP A 464 -6.26 1.18 -11.93
CA ASP A 464 -7.25 2.22 -11.62
C ASP A 464 -6.73 3.67 -11.80
N ALA A 465 -5.51 3.90 -12.28
CA ALA A 465 -4.97 5.26 -12.44
C ALA A 465 -5.86 6.24 -13.23
N PRO A 466 -6.59 5.83 -14.29
CA PRO A 466 -7.57 6.71 -14.95
C PRO A 466 -8.71 7.15 -14.02
N LEU A 467 -9.16 6.27 -13.11
CA LEU A 467 -10.18 6.59 -12.11
C LEU A 467 -9.63 7.49 -11.00
N GLN A 468 -8.36 7.31 -10.60
CA GLN A 468 -7.68 8.20 -9.64
C GLN A 468 -7.58 9.63 -10.22
N LEU A 469 -7.19 9.76 -11.49
CA LEU A 469 -7.11 11.04 -12.22
C LEU A 469 -8.50 11.69 -12.38
N LYS A 470 -9.51 10.91 -12.77
CA LYS A 470 -10.89 11.40 -12.91
C LYS A 470 -11.48 11.85 -11.58
N GLY A 471 -11.33 11.06 -10.52
CA GLY A 471 -11.84 11.39 -9.19
C GLY A 471 -11.21 12.67 -8.62
N PHE A 472 -9.90 12.88 -8.83
CA PHE A 472 -9.28 14.16 -8.51
C PHE A 472 -9.90 15.31 -9.33
N TYR A 473 -10.11 15.13 -10.64
CA TYR A 473 -10.71 16.20 -11.44
C TYR A 473 -12.14 16.52 -10.98
N GLU A 474 -12.96 15.50 -10.68
CA GLU A 474 -14.31 15.67 -10.13
C GLU A 474 -14.30 16.53 -8.85
N GLU A 475 -13.35 16.30 -7.94
CA GLU A 475 -13.13 17.04 -6.67
C GLU A 475 -12.94 18.55 -6.87
N VAL A 476 -12.28 18.97 -7.96
CA VAL A 476 -11.97 20.38 -8.28
C VAL A 476 -12.76 20.93 -9.49
N SER A 477 -13.64 20.12 -10.09
CA SER A 477 -14.31 20.40 -11.37
C SER A 477 -15.25 21.61 -11.35
N SER A 478 -15.81 21.90 -10.17
CA SER A 478 -17.03 22.68 -9.99
C SER A 478 -16.92 23.61 -8.78
N PRO A 479 -16.16 24.72 -8.88
CA PRO A 479 -16.14 25.74 -7.85
C PRO A 479 -17.51 26.42 -7.71
N LEU A 480 -17.84 26.78 -6.48
CA LEU A 480 -19.09 27.46 -6.09
C LEU A 480 -18.84 28.90 -5.60
N LEU A 481 -17.68 29.12 -4.96
CA LEU A 481 -17.20 30.42 -4.48
C LEU A 481 -15.68 30.48 -4.63
N SER A 482 -15.13 31.68 -4.84
CA SER A 482 -13.70 31.99 -4.72
C SER A 482 -13.43 33.04 -3.64
N ASP A 483 -12.21 33.04 -3.11
CA ASP A 483 -11.70 33.98 -2.09
C ASP A 483 -12.66 34.12 -0.89
N VAL A 484 -12.89 33.00 -0.21
CA VAL A 484 -13.82 32.86 0.91
C VAL A 484 -13.15 33.28 2.22
N HIS A 485 -13.58 34.40 2.80
CA HIS A 485 -13.09 34.97 4.06
C HIS A 485 -14.12 34.84 5.18
N PHE A 486 -13.70 34.28 6.32
CA PHE A 486 -14.46 34.19 7.56
C PHE A 486 -13.96 35.21 8.57
N HIS A 487 -14.85 36.08 9.04
CA HIS A 487 -14.56 37.04 10.09
C HIS A 487 -15.29 36.66 11.37
N TYR A 488 -14.56 36.78 12.48
CA TYR A 488 -15.01 36.53 13.85
C TYR A 488 -14.58 37.70 14.74
N PRO A 489 -15.12 37.88 15.95
CA PRO A 489 -14.79 39.06 16.75
C PRO A 489 -13.41 38.92 17.41
N ASP A 490 -12.42 39.70 16.95
CA ASP A 490 -11.01 39.63 17.39
C ASP A 490 -10.84 39.61 18.92
N ASN A 491 -11.63 40.42 19.64
CA ASN A 491 -11.58 40.51 21.11
C ASN A 491 -12.08 39.23 21.82
N THR A 492 -12.66 38.27 21.10
CA THR A 492 -13.32 37.07 21.66
C THR A 492 -12.59 35.77 21.31
N VAL A 493 -11.75 35.77 20.27
CA VAL A 493 -11.03 34.57 19.80
C VAL A 493 -9.55 34.67 20.19
N ASN A 494 -9.03 33.68 20.92
CA ASN A 494 -7.63 33.57 21.32
C ASN A 494 -6.76 32.93 20.24
N SER A 495 -7.28 31.87 19.61
CA SER A 495 -6.61 31.09 18.58
C SER A 495 -7.63 30.64 17.54
N LEU A 496 -7.23 30.66 16.26
CA LEU A 496 -8.10 30.40 15.12
C LEU A 496 -7.31 29.62 14.06
N THR A 497 -7.93 28.61 13.47
CA THR A 497 -7.39 27.95 12.27
C THR A 497 -7.54 28.86 11.04
N ARG A 498 -7.05 28.42 9.89
CA ARG A 498 -7.23 29.07 8.58
C ARG A 498 -8.66 29.58 8.40
N SER A 499 -8.80 30.89 8.19
CA SER A 499 -10.08 31.60 7.98
C SER A 499 -10.24 32.19 6.57
N HIS A 500 -9.27 31.96 5.68
CA HIS A 500 -9.34 32.40 4.28
C HIS A 500 -9.01 31.25 3.30
N PHE A 501 -9.95 30.92 2.42
CA PHE A 501 -9.88 29.77 1.51
C PHE A 501 -10.06 30.23 0.05
N LYS A 502 -9.13 29.87 -0.85
CA LYS A 502 -9.13 30.39 -2.22
C LYS A 502 -10.36 29.94 -3.03
N GLN A 503 -10.91 28.76 -2.76
CA GLN A 503 -12.12 28.23 -3.43
C GLN A 503 -12.93 27.32 -2.50
N LEU A 504 -14.25 27.26 -2.70
CA LEU A 504 -15.15 26.20 -2.22
C LEU A 504 -15.64 25.39 -3.44
N TYR A 505 -15.59 24.07 -3.36
CA TYR A 505 -16.03 23.17 -4.44
C TYR A 505 -17.37 22.50 -4.15
N ASN A 506 -18.11 22.16 -5.19
CA ASN A 506 -19.33 21.39 -5.05
C ASN A 506 -19.01 20.00 -4.46
N GLY A 507 -19.72 19.65 -3.39
CA GLY A 507 -19.53 18.38 -2.68
C GLY A 507 -18.37 18.34 -1.68
N SER A 508 -17.61 19.43 -1.51
CA SER A 508 -16.69 19.59 -0.36
C SER A 508 -17.33 20.43 0.75
N GLU A 509 -16.53 20.81 1.76
CA GLU A 509 -16.91 21.61 2.92
C GLU A 509 -15.68 22.38 3.41
N ILE A 510 -15.86 23.63 3.86
CA ILE A 510 -14.85 24.37 4.60
C ILE A 510 -15.13 24.19 6.10
N MET A 511 -14.08 24.00 6.88
CA MET A 511 -14.15 23.93 8.35
C MET A 511 -13.17 24.93 8.96
N VAL A 512 -13.64 25.68 9.95
CA VAL A 512 -12.82 26.61 10.76
C VAL A 512 -13.07 26.31 12.23
N ALA A 513 -12.01 26.24 13.03
CA ALA A 513 -12.10 26.03 14.48
C ALA A 513 -11.36 27.14 15.24
N GLY A 514 -11.76 27.39 16.47
CA GLY A 514 -11.08 28.35 17.33
C GLY A 514 -11.27 28.12 18.83
N GLN A 515 -10.37 28.72 19.61
CA GLN A 515 -10.44 28.84 21.06
C GLN A 515 -10.86 30.27 21.42
N LEU A 516 -11.70 30.42 22.42
CA LEU A 516 -12.30 31.68 22.86
C LEU A 516 -11.59 32.23 24.11
N ASN A 517 -11.61 33.55 24.27
CA ASN A 517 -10.94 34.27 25.37
C ASN A 517 -11.63 34.11 26.72
N ASP A 518 -12.91 33.74 26.73
CA ASP A 518 -13.72 33.50 27.92
C ASP A 518 -14.45 32.15 27.81
N LEU A 519 -14.63 31.49 28.95
CA LEU A 519 -15.34 30.21 29.10
C LEU A 519 -16.82 30.43 29.48
N ASN A 520 -17.24 31.67 29.75
CA ASN A 520 -18.62 32.04 30.03
C ASN A 520 -19.56 31.86 28.82
N GLU A 521 -20.87 31.96 29.07
CA GLU A 521 -21.89 31.98 28.01
C GLU A 521 -21.71 33.25 27.13
N ILE A 522 -21.33 33.06 25.86
CA ILE A 522 -21.19 34.12 24.87
C ILE A 522 -22.50 34.24 24.10
N ASP A 523 -23.23 35.33 24.34
CA ASP A 523 -24.41 35.72 23.58
C ASP A 523 -24.02 36.55 22.35
N ASN A 524 -24.56 36.20 21.17
CA ASN A 524 -24.40 36.91 19.91
C ASN A 524 -22.95 36.95 19.37
N PHE A 525 -22.24 35.82 19.39
CA PHE A 525 -21.00 35.62 18.64
C PHE A 525 -21.24 35.88 17.14
N ALA A 526 -20.83 37.05 16.67
CA ALA A 526 -21.09 37.52 15.31
C ALA A 526 -20.13 36.87 14.30
N ILE A 527 -20.68 36.45 13.17
CA ILE A 527 -19.98 35.70 12.12
C ILE A 527 -20.30 36.35 10.79
N GLU A 528 -19.27 36.65 9.99
CA GLU A 528 -19.45 37.21 8.65
C GLU A 528 -18.61 36.43 7.64
N VAL A 529 -19.27 35.85 6.63
CA VAL A 529 -18.65 35.09 5.53
C VAL A 529 -18.79 35.88 4.25
N PHE A 530 -17.66 36.26 3.65
CA PHE A 530 -17.58 36.97 2.37
C PHE A 530 -16.87 36.10 1.34
N ALA A 531 -17.33 36.14 0.09
CA ALA A 531 -16.67 35.48 -1.03
C ALA A 531 -17.07 36.13 -2.37
N GLN A 532 -16.41 35.73 -3.45
CA GLN A 532 -16.85 36.02 -4.82
C GLN A 532 -17.68 34.84 -5.35
N GLY A 533 -18.91 35.11 -5.77
CA GLY A 533 -19.77 34.16 -6.49
C GLY A 533 -19.76 34.41 -8.00
N PHE A 534 -20.57 33.66 -8.75
CA PHE A 534 -20.62 33.75 -10.21
C PHE A 534 -21.06 35.14 -10.72
N GLU A 535 -22.24 35.62 -10.33
CA GLU A 535 -22.78 36.91 -10.80
C GLU A 535 -22.42 38.08 -9.88
N ASN A 536 -22.37 37.85 -8.57
CA ASN A 536 -22.25 38.86 -7.52
C ASN A 536 -21.31 38.38 -6.41
N ASN A 537 -20.86 39.31 -5.57
CA ASN A 537 -20.24 38.96 -4.29
C ASN A 537 -21.25 38.19 -3.42
N PHE A 538 -20.77 37.17 -2.74
CA PHE A 538 -21.49 36.40 -1.73
C PHE A 538 -21.17 36.98 -0.36
N GLU A 539 -22.18 37.37 0.40
CA GLU A 539 -22.04 37.92 1.75
C GLU A 539 -23.16 37.34 2.60
N VAL A 540 -22.81 36.66 3.69
CA VAL A 540 -23.77 36.18 4.69
C VAL A 540 -23.27 36.51 6.08
N LYS A 541 -24.16 37.09 6.88
CA LYS A 541 -23.90 37.46 8.28
C LYS A 541 -24.87 36.72 9.19
N GLY A 542 -24.39 36.31 10.36
CA GLY A 542 -25.19 35.61 11.35
C GLY A 542 -24.63 35.77 12.75
N GLN A 543 -25.33 35.18 13.71
CA GLN A 543 -24.99 35.20 15.12
C GLN A 543 -25.22 33.82 15.71
N ALA A 544 -24.31 33.40 16.58
CA ALA A 544 -24.42 32.18 17.36
C ALA A 544 -24.28 32.48 18.85
N ASN A 545 -24.79 31.58 19.69
CA ASN A 545 -24.67 31.68 21.15
C ASN A 545 -23.98 30.42 21.67
N THR A 546 -23.29 30.51 22.81
CA THR A 546 -22.86 29.31 23.55
C THR A 546 -24.08 28.45 23.86
N GLN A 547 -24.04 27.17 23.50
CA GLN A 547 -25.10 26.22 23.79
C GLN A 547 -24.61 25.23 24.85
N LYS A 548 -25.49 24.85 25.78
CA LYS A 548 -25.14 23.92 26.86
C LYS A 548 -24.95 22.52 26.31
N TRP A 549 -23.94 21.82 26.81
CA TRP A 549 -23.57 20.48 26.35
C TRP A 549 -24.80 19.57 26.26
N GLU A 550 -25.57 19.48 27.33
CA GLU A 550 -26.76 18.63 27.48
C GLU A 550 -27.93 19.04 26.57
N THR A 551 -27.83 20.20 25.90
CA THR A 551 -28.84 20.71 24.95
C THR A 551 -28.48 20.40 23.50
N ILE A 552 -27.19 20.46 23.13
CA ILE A 552 -26.72 20.02 21.79
C ILE A 552 -26.59 18.49 21.76
N PHE A 553 -26.13 17.92 22.87
CA PHE A 553 -25.63 16.56 23.06
C PHE A 553 -26.33 15.85 24.24
N PRO A 554 -27.68 15.69 24.21
CA PRO A 554 -28.46 15.08 25.29
C PRO A 554 -28.25 13.56 25.43
N ASP A 555 -27.51 12.93 24.51
CA ASP A 555 -27.39 11.47 24.37
C ASP A 555 -25.92 11.03 24.41
N GLU A 556 -25.34 11.03 25.62
CA GLU A 556 -23.92 10.69 25.87
C GLU A 556 -23.47 9.33 25.28
N GLU A 557 -24.40 8.40 25.09
CA GLU A 557 -24.15 7.09 24.46
C GLU A 557 -23.57 7.23 23.04
N TYR A 558 -23.96 8.25 22.27
CA TYR A 558 -23.52 8.46 20.88
C TYR A 558 -22.23 9.30 20.78
N ILE A 559 -21.63 9.69 21.91
CA ILE A 559 -20.67 10.80 21.99
C ILE A 559 -19.43 10.41 22.82
N PHE A 560 -18.32 11.14 22.65
CA PHE A 560 -17.04 10.90 23.35
C PHE A 560 -16.41 12.18 23.90
N GLY A 561 -16.25 12.26 25.24
CA GLY A 561 -15.50 13.32 25.92
C GLY A 561 -15.90 14.76 25.54
N ASP A 562 -14.96 15.69 25.65
CA ASP A 562 -15.05 16.98 24.96
C ASP A 562 -14.41 16.84 23.57
N PHE A 563 -15.23 16.48 22.58
CA PHE A 563 -14.76 16.36 21.21
C PHE A 563 -14.45 17.72 20.58
N THR A 564 -14.98 18.84 21.10
CA THR A 564 -14.85 20.18 20.47
C THR A 564 -13.46 20.75 20.69
N GLU A 565 -12.93 20.67 21.93
CA GLU A 565 -11.52 21.00 22.21
C GLU A 565 -10.57 20.11 21.37
N ARG A 566 -10.87 18.81 21.28
CA ARG A 566 -10.03 17.83 20.56
C ARG A 566 -10.06 18.03 19.04
N LEU A 567 -11.20 18.45 18.48
CA LEU A 567 -11.36 18.77 17.06
C LEU A 567 -10.61 20.07 16.70
N TRP A 568 -10.72 21.13 17.52
CA TRP A 568 -9.89 22.33 17.38
C TRP A 568 -8.39 21.98 17.41
N ALA A 569 -7.98 21.14 18.37
CA ALA A 569 -6.59 20.72 18.50
C ALA A 569 -6.11 19.90 17.30
N TYR A 570 -6.91 18.95 16.81
CA TYR A 570 -6.62 18.16 15.61
C TYR A 570 -6.41 19.07 14.40
N MET A 571 -7.32 20.02 14.15
CA MET A 571 -7.23 20.94 13.01
C MET A 571 -6.02 21.88 13.13
N THR A 572 -5.79 22.44 14.32
CA THR A 572 -4.63 23.32 14.59
C THR A 572 -3.30 22.59 14.41
N ILE A 573 -3.18 21.35 14.89
CA ILE A 573 -1.98 20.51 14.69
C ILE A 573 -1.74 20.24 13.19
N GLN A 574 -2.78 19.86 12.43
CA GLN A 574 -2.65 19.62 10.99
C GLN A 574 -2.17 20.89 10.26
N GLU A 575 -2.73 22.06 10.59
CA GLU A 575 -2.30 23.33 9.99
C GLU A 575 -0.87 23.74 10.38
N LEU A 576 -0.45 23.51 11.62
CA LEU A 576 0.92 23.80 12.06
C LEU A 576 1.95 22.86 11.41
N LEU A 577 1.60 21.60 11.20
CA LEU A 577 2.40 20.66 10.41
C LEU A 577 2.50 21.11 8.94
N ASP A 578 1.41 21.62 8.35
CA ASP A 578 1.42 22.18 7.00
C ASP A 578 2.18 23.52 6.90
N LYS A 579 2.25 24.29 8.00
CA LYS A 579 3.06 25.52 8.14
C LYS A 579 4.55 25.23 8.28
N LYS A 580 4.96 24.15 8.95
CA LYS A 580 6.38 23.72 9.09
C LYS A 580 7.10 23.57 7.73
N ASP A 581 6.37 23.25 6.67
CA ASP A 581 6.94 23.14 5.33
C ASP A 581 7.05 24.49 4.60
N LYS A 582 6.39 25.55 5.10
CA LYS A 582 6.29 26.90 4.48
C LYS A 582 6.92 27.99 5.36
N GLY A 583 7.07 29.20 4.83
CA GLY A 583 7.56 30.35 5.61
C GLY A 583 9.05 30.31 5.96
N THR A 584 9.46 31.27 6.81
CA THR A 584 10.83 31.50 7.26
C THR A 584 11.31 30.47 8.29
N PRO A 585 12.63 30.32 8.53
CA PRO A 585 13.15 29.39 9.54
C PRO A 585 12.62 29.62 10.97
N GLU A 586 12.21 30.84 11.31
CA GLU A 586 11.64 31.18 12.61
C GLU A 586 10.16 30.76 12.71
N GLU A 587 9.34 31.07 11.70
CA GLU A 587 7.95 30.60 11.62
C GLU A 587 7.87 29.07 11.62
N LYS A 588 8.75 28.41 10.85
CA LYS A 588 8.86 26.93 10.81
C LYS A 588 9.20 26.33 12.16
N ARG A 589 10.07 26.98 12.92
CA ARG A 589 10.41 26.55 14.28
C ARG A 589 9.22 26.73 15.22
N ASN A 590 8.64 27.93 15.26
CA ASN A 590 7.52 28.24 16.16
C ASN A 590 6.33 27.29 15.90
N ALA A 591 6.00 27.02 14.64
CA ALA A 591 4.95 26.07 14.27
C ALA A 591 5.30 24.62 14.66
N THR A 592 6.58 24.22 14.62
CA THR A 592 7.03 22.89 15.06
C THR A 592 6.94 22.75 16.59
N ASP A 593 7.42 23.76 17.33
CA ASP A 593 7.43 23.79 18.79
C ASP A 593 5.97 23.82 19.35
N GLU A 594 5.07 24.57 18.71
CA GLU A 594 3.63 24.59 19.04
C GLU A 594 2.92 23.27 18.69
N ALA A 595 3.13 22.73 17.48
CA ALA A 595 2.55 21.45 17.07
C ALA A 595 2.98 20.29 17.99
N LEU A 596 4.24 20.28 18.43
CA LEU A 596 4.74 19.31 19.41
C LEU A 596 4.03 19.49 20.76
N SER A 597 3.89 20.72 21.24
CA SER A 597 3.20 21.03 22.51
C SER A 597 1.74 20.54 22.50
N LEU A 598 0.99 20.84 21.44
CA LEU A 598 -0.39 20.39 21.29
C LEU A 598 -0.48 18.86 21.12
N SER A 599 0.43 18.24 20.33
CA SER A 599 0.48 16.78 20.17
C SER A 599 0.64 16.08 21.52
N LEU A 600 1.50 16.61 22.40
CA LEU A 600 1.71 16.10 23.75
C LEU A 600 0.53 16.39 24.70
N LYS A 601 -0.08 17.59 24.65
CA LYS A 601 -1.26 17.94 25.48
C LYS A 601 -2.41 16.95 25.26
N TYR A 602 -2.68 16.59 24.00
CA TYR A 602 -3.85 15.79 23.62
C TYR A 602 -3.57 14.30 23.38
N ASN A 603 -2.33 13.86 23.62
CA ASN A 603 -1.81 12.51 23.34
C ASN A 603 -1.97 12.07 21.87
N PHE A 604 -1.86 12.98 20.90
CA PHE A 604 -1.85 12.61 19.49
C PHE A 604 -0.48 12.10 19.05
N VAL A 605 -0.45 10.96 18.36
CA VAL A 605 0.73 10.46 17.63
C VAL A 605 0.79 11.15 16.26
N THR A 606 1.67 12.14 16.13
CA THR A 606 1.87 13.01 14.97
C THR A 606 3.30 12.86 14.44
N PRO A 607 3.71 13.46 13.31
CA PRO A 607 5.09 13.35 12.81
C PRO A 607 6.20 13.86 13.76
N LEU A 608 5.82 14.49 14.88
CA LEU A 608 6.71 15.01 15.92
C LEU A 608 6.71 14.16 17.21
N THR A 609 5.79 13.20 17.34
CA THR A 609 5.56 12.41 18.55
C THR A 609 5.40 10.92 18.25
N SER A 610 5.74 10.09 19.23
CA SER A 610 5.62 8.63 19.14
C SER A 610 5.08 8.06 20.43
N MET A 611 4.39 6.92 20.36
CA MET A 611 3.88 6.23 21.54
C MET A 611 4.81 5.10 21.96
N VAL A 612 5.11 5.02 23.26
CA VAL A 612 5.91 3.93 23.85
C VAL A 612 5.12 3.20 24.92
N VAL A 613 5.06 1.88 24.80
CA VAL A 613 4.51 0.95 25.81
C VAL A 613 5.68 0.15 26.37
N THR A 614 5.69 -0.15 27.67
CA THR A 614 6.74 -0.98 28.30
C THR A 614 6.14 -1.96 29.29
N LYS A 615 6.38 -3.26 29.08
CA LYS A 615 6.08 -4.34 30.03
C LYS A 615 7.30 -4.54 30.96
N PRO A 616 7.14 -4.49 32.30
CA PRO A 616 8.18 -4.94 33.24
C PRO A 616 8.45 -6.44 33.12
N GLU A 617 9.59 -6.88 33.66
CA GLU A 617 10.23 -8.17 33.36
C GLU A 617 9.41 -9.43 33.73
N ASP A 618 9.56 -10.45 32.88
CA ASP A 618 9.93 -11.82 33.26
C ASP A 618 10.87 -12.36 32.15
N GLU A 619 11.81 -13.24 32.47
CA GLU A 619 12.96 -13.55 31.59
C GLU A 619 12.58 -14.37 30.32
N THR A 620 12.83 -13.84 29.11
CA THR A 620 13.86 -14.34 28.15
C THR A 620 13.73 -13.81 26.70
N LYS A 621 14.89 -13.39 26.14
CA LYS A 621 15.20 -13.16 24.70
C LYS A 621 14.52 -11.96 24.00
N ASN A 622 15.12 -11.56 22.88
CA ASN A 622 14.97 -10.25 22.24
C ASN A 622 13.92 -10.25 21.10
N GLU A 623 13.16 -9.16 20.92
CA GLU A 623 13.08 -8.34 19.68
C GLU A 623 12.19 -7.06 19.84
N THR A 624 12.06 -6.18 18.83
CA THR A 624 12.11 -4.70 19.03
C THR A 624 11.23 -3.79 18.11
N PHE A 625 10.32 -2.90 18.61
CA PHE A 625 9.56 -1.90 17.79
C PHE A 625 9.16 -0.50 18.39
N ILE A 626 8.90 0.56 17.55
CA ILE A 626 8.42 1.95 17.90
C ILE A 626 7.16 2.42 17.11
N ALA A 627 6.17 3.08 17.76
CA ALA A 627 4.99 3.65 17.10
C ALA A 627 5.15 5.14 16.68
N ASP A 628 5.60 5.37 15.44
CA ASP A 628 5.82 6.68 14.80
C ASP A 628 4.77 7.02 13.71
N LYS A 629 4.32 8.28 13.60
CA LYS A 629 3.69 8.75 12.35
C LYS A 629 4.77 9.19 11.34
N LEU A 630 4.66 8.68 10.11
CA LEU A 630 5.63 8.92 9.03
C LEU A 630 5.25 10.15 8.18
N THR A 631 6.18 10.79 7.47
CA THR A 631 5.91 11.77 6.39
C THR A 631 5.92 11.11 5.00
N GLU A 632 5.31 11.73 3.98
CA GLU A 632 5.35 11.17 2.61
C GLU A 632 6.76 11.17 1.98
N GLU A 633 7.69 12.02 2.43
CA GLU A 633 9.10 11.90 2.03
C GLU A 633 9.82 10.72 2.72
N GLU A 634 9.60 10.50 4.02
CA GLU A 634 10.15 9.31 4.71
C GLU A 634 9.58 8.01 4.12
N ARG A 635 8.31 8.02 3.68
CA ARG A 635 7.67 6.89 2.96
C ARG A 635 8.31 6.58 1.60
N GLY A 636 9.13 7.48 1.05
CA GLY A 636 9.83 7.32 -0.23
C GLY A 636 11.34 7.10 -0.15
N LYS A 637 11.95 7.15 1.06
CA LYS A 637 13.42 7.14 1.24
C LYS A 637 13.85 6.05 2.24
N PRO A 638 14.79 5.15 1.92
CA PRO A 638 15.39 4.27 2.92
C PRO A 638 16.06 5.12 4.01
N GLN A 639 15.63 4.96 5.26
CA GLN A 639 16.10 5.78 6.39
C GLN A 639 17.59 5.53 6.69
N ARG A 640 18.46 6.44 6.22
CA ARG A 640 19.85 6.51 6.66
C ARG A 640 19.91 7.16 8.04
N TYR A 641 20.38 6.41 9.05
CA TYR A 641 20.79 7.00 10.31
C TYR A 641 22.02 7.89 10.09
N VAL A 642 21.93 9.16 10.50
CA VAL A 642 23.07 10.09 10.53
C VAL A 642 23.52 10.22 11.97
N GLN A 643 24.61 9.54 12.33
CA GLN A 643 25.15 9.62 13.69
C GLN A 643 26.22 10.71 13.79
N SER A 644 25.96 11.74 14.59
CA SER A 644 26.89 12.85 14.81
C SER A 644 28.01 12.45 15.77
N TYR A 645 29.25 12.36 15.27
CA TYR A 645 30.41 11.99 16.08
C TYR A 645 30.78 13.04 17.14
N ALA A 646 30.46 12.76 18.40
CA ALA A 646 31.19 13.31 19.53
C ALA A 646 32.53 12.56 19.68
N GLY A 647 33.65 13.30 19.66
CA GLY A 647 34.98 12.68 19.48
C GLY A 647 35.53 12.00 20.74
N HIS A 648 35.69 10.67 20.67
CA HIS A 648 36.52 9.90 21.61
C HIS A 648 37.58 9.07 20.88
N THR A 649 38.76 8.96 21.52
CA THR A 649 40.00 8.48 20.89
C THR A 649 40.06 6.96 20.74
N ALA A 650 40.33 6.48 19.52
CA ALA A 650 40.37 5.05 19.23
C ALA A 650 41.57 4.32 19.85
N THR A 651 41.31 3.40 20.78
CA THR A 651 42.25 2.34 21.18
C THR A 651 42.15 1.15 20.22
N LYS A 652 43.25 0.82 19.55
CA LYS A 652 43.29 -0.31 18.60
C LYS A 652 43.18 -1.66 19.32
N VAL A 653 42.22 -2.47 18.90
CA VAL A 653 42.21 -3.93 19.11
C VAL A 653 42.33 -4.59 17.73
N SER A 654 43.21 -5.58 17.58
CA SER A 654 43.47 -6.26 16.31
C SER A 654 43.00 -7.71 16.32
N TYR A 655 42.23 -8.10 15.32
CA TYR A 655 41.94 -9.51 15.02
C TYR A 655 42.68 -9.96 13.74
N PRO A 656 43.05 -11.25 13.63
CA PRO A 656 43.94 -11.73 12.57
C PRO A 656 43.23 -12.01 11.25
N LYS A 657 44.04 -12.14 10.19
CA LYS A 657 43.64 -12.65 8.86
C LYS A 657 43.32 -14.16 8.95
N SER A 658 42.66 -14.82 7.98
CA SER A 658 42.42 -14.48 6.58
C SER A 658 41.30 -15.30 5.95
N TYR A 659 40.40 -14.69 5.18
CA TYR A 659 39.79 -15.28 3.97
C TYR A 659 39.54 -14.18 2.94
N THR A 660 39.71 -14.48 1.65
CA THR A 660 39.45 -13.52 0.56
C THR A 660 38.29 -14.02 -0.31
N PRO A 661 37.12 -13.34 -0.33
CA PRO A 661 36.04 -13.63 -1.27
C PRO A 661 36.45 -13.37 -2.75
N THR A 662 35.55 -13.60 -3.70
CA THR A 662 35.82 -13.48 -5.15
C THR A 662 35.08 -12.32 -5.79
N TYR A 663 35.81 -11.38 -6.39
CA TYR A 663 35.37 -10.00 -6.65
C TYR A 663 34.90 -9.71 -8.10
N TYR A 664 33.99 -10.51 -8.65
CA TYR A 664 33.28 -10.17 -9.90
C TYR A 664 31.78 -10.17 -9.65
N VAL A 665 31.14 -9.02 -9.91
CA VAL A 665 29.72 -8.75 -9.60
C VAL A 665 28.93 -8.30 -10.84
N ASP A 666 29.48 -8.49 -12.04
CA ASP A 666 28.86 -8.12 -13.33
C ASP A 666 28.66 -9.35 -14.23
N GLY A 667 28.13 -10.44 -13.68
CA GLY A 667 27.98 -11.70 -14.41
C GLY A 667 26.87 -12.57 -13.82
N ASP A 668 25.97 -13.03 -14.70
CA ASP A 668 24.77 -13.81 -14.41
C ASP A 668 24.94 -14.73 -13.19
N PRO A 669 24.31 -14.43 -12.04
CA PRO A 669 24.39 -15.29 -10.88
C PRO A 669 23.60 -16.57 -11.13
N HIS A 670 24.03 -17.69 -10.55
CA HIS A 670 23.26 -18.94 -10.57
C HIS A 670 21.85 -18.74 -9.99
N PHE A 671 21.70 -17.84 -9.02
CA PHE A 671 20.46 -17.55 -8.33
C PHE A 671 20.28 -16.05 -8.03
N ILE A 672 19.06 -15.57 -8.26
CA ILE A 672 18.53 -14.31 -7.73
C ILE A 672 17.34 -14.67 -6.83
N ILE A 673 17.36 -14.17 -5.60
CA ILE A 673 16.27 -14.26 -4.63
C ILE A 673 15.73 -12.84 -4.45
N GLU A 674 14.58 -12.57 -5.04
CA GLU A 674 13.80 -11.38 -4.74
C GLU A 674 13.19 -11.48 -3.34
N LEU A 675 13.19 -10.37 -2.61
CA LEU A 675 12.53 -10.25 -1.30
C LEU A 675 11.58 -9.05 -1.37
N PRO A 676 10.34 -9.25 -1.86
CA PRO A 676 9.40 -8.17 -2.17
C PRO A 676 9.14 -7.22 -1.00
N ASP A 677 9.04 -7.75 0.22
CA ASP A 677 8.79 -6.99 1.45
C ASP A 677 9.91 -6.00 1.81
N LYS A 678 11.11 -6.18 1.25
CA LYS A 678 12.26 -5.27 1.39
C LYS A 678 12.56 -4.46 0.12
N ASN A 679 11.86 -4.72 -0.98
CA ASN A 679 12.14 -4.17 -2.32
C ASN A 679 13.63 -4.31 -2.70
N ASP A 680 14.20 -5.48 -2.42
CA ASP A 680 15.63 -5.76 -2.60
C ASP A 680 15.86 -7.22 -3.02
N ALA A 681 17.06 -7.54 -3.49
CA ALA A 681 17.43 -8.86 -3.97
C ALA A 681 18.76 -9.37 -3.38
N LEU A 682 18.83 -10.68 -3.16
CA LEU A 682 20.06 -11.40 -2.85
C LEU A 682 20.49 -12.22 -4.07
N CYS A 683 21.79 -12.30 -4.32
CA CYS A 683 22.34 -13.02 -5.48
C CYS A 683 23.60 -13.80 -5.09
N PHE A 684 23.77 -15.00 -5.63
CA PHE A 684 24.99 -15.80 -5.41
C PHE A 684 25.25 -16.79 -6.55
N ASN A 685 26.51 -17.20 -6.65
CA ASN A 685 26.99 -18.25 -7.54
C ASN A 685 27.28 -19.54 -6.76
N ILE A 686 27.22 -20.69 -7.44
CA ILE A 686 27.72 -21.97 -6.92
C ILE A 686 28.76 -22.51 -7.89
N ASP A 687 30.03 -22.25 -7.58
CA ASP A 687 31.15 -22.77 -8.35
C ASP A 687 31.62 -24.10 -7.74
N ASP A 688 31.25 -25.23 -8.37
CA ASP A 688 31.73 -26.60 -8.07
C ASP A 688 32.13 -27.30 -9.38
N LYS A 689 32.68 -28.51 -9.31
CA LYS A 689 33.06 -29.32 -10.48
C LYS A 689 31.90 -29.49 -11.48
N PRO A 690 32.17 -29.56 -12.80
CA PRO A 690 31.13 -29.79 -13.80
C PRO A 690 30.49 -31.16 -13.60
N GLY A 691 29.16 -31.21 -13.71
CA GLY A 691 28.39 -32.43 -13.57
C GLY A 691 27.88 -32.72 -12.15
N THR A 692 28.26 -31.93 -11.13
CA THR A 692 27.54 -31.94 -9.84
C THR A 692 26.06 -31.65 -10.06
N ILE A 693 25.21 -32.27 -9.26
CA ILE A 693 23.77 -32.09 -9.29
C ILE A 693 23.32 -31.60 -7.91
N PHE A 694 22.67 -30.45 -7.86
CA PHE A 694 22.16 -29.84 -6.63
C PHE A 694 20.64 -29.97 -6.55
N ASN A 695 20.10 -30.23 -5.37
CA ASN A 695 18.68 -30.07 -5.07
C ASN A 695 18.36 -28.60 -4.83
N LEU A 696 17.57 -28.03 -5.75
CA LEU A 696 17.20 -26.61 -5.73
C LEU A 696 15.89 -26.41 -4.97
N VAL A 697 14.94 -27.31 -5.18
CA VAL A 697 13.66 -27.29 -4.48
C VAL A 697 13.24 -28.72 -4.13
N ARG A 698 12.67 -28.92 -2.94
CA ARG A 698 12.07 -30.17 -2.47
C ARG A 698 10.92 -29.81 -1.52
N ASP A 699 9.68 -29.99 -1.96
CA ASP A 699 8.48 -29.82 -1.14
C ASP A 699 7.79 -31.19 -0.96
N PRO A 700 7.88 -31.81 0.23
CA PRO A 700 7.23 -33.09 0.50
C PRO A 700 5.70 -33.05 0.49
N LEU A 701 5.08 -31.89 0.77
CA LEU A 701 3.63 -31.78 0.90
C LEU A 701 2.95 -31.57 -0.45
N THR A 702 3.55 -30.85 -1.40
CA THR A 702 3.10 -30.93 -2.81
C THR A 702 3.62 -32.21 -3.48
N GLY A 703 4.84 -32.66 -3.15
CA GLY A 703 5.53 -33.77 -3.81
C GLY A 703 6.23 -33.30 -5.08
N ILE A 704 6.82 -32.10 -5.05
CA ILE A 704 7.58 -31.47 -6.13
C ILE A 704 9.06 -31.47 -5.77
N VAL A 705 9.92 -31.91 -6.70
CA VAL A 705 11.38 -31.92 -6.53
C VAL A 705 12.04 -31.36 -7.79
N VAL A 706 12.98 -30.44 -7.63
CA VAL A 706 13.76 -29.81 -8.70
C VAL A 706 15.25 -29.98 -8.41
N ASN A 707 15.96 -30.63 -9.32
CA ASN A 707 17.40 -30.83 -9.27
C ASN A 707 18.09 -30.22 -10.50
N GLY A 708 19.19 -29.48 -10.31
CA GLY A 708 19.97 -28.87 -11.40
C GLY A 708 21.37 -29.45 -11.51
N GLN A 709 21.82 -29.78 -12.73
CA GLN A 709 23.18 -30.27 -13.01
C GLN A 709 24.05 -29.15 -13.61
N THR A 710 25.22 -28.93 -13.02
CA THR A 710 26.21 -27.95 -13.50
C THR A 710 26.95 -28.43 -14.76
N ILE A 711 27.41 -27.46 -15.55
CA ILE A 711 28.38 -27.60 -16.64
C ILE A 711 29.41 -26.47 -16.52
N GLY A 712 30.67 -26.73 -16.88
CA GLY A 712 31.71 -25.72 -16.93
C GLY A 712 31.94 -25.15 -18.34
N ASP A 713 32.88 -24.23 -18.48
CA ASP A 713 33.31 -23.71 -19.78
C ASP A 713 33.95 -24.77 -20.70
N LYS A 714 33.91 -24.54 -22.02
CA LYS A 714 34.53 -25.40 -23.05
C LYS A 714 36.05 -25.49 -22.90
N LYS A 715 36.67 -24.47 -22.30
CA LYS A 715 38.11 -24.35 -22.06
C LYS A 715 38.35 -23.54 -20.78
N VAL A 716 39.17 -24.07 -19.88
CA VAL A 716 39.68 -23.33 -18.72
C VAL A 716 41.04 -22.73 -19.09
N VAL A 717 41.27 -21.46 -18.73
CA VAL A 717 42.57 -20.81 -18.89
C VAL A 717 43.50 -21.22 -17.74
N LEU A 718 44.75 -21.51 -18.04
CA LEU A 718 45.74 -21.96 -17.06
C LEU A 718 46.02 -20.86 -16.03
N GLY A 719 45.51 -21.03 -14.81
CA GLY A 719 45.62 -20.08 -13.71
C GLY A 719 44.33 -19.33 -13.36
N ASP A 720 43.26 -19.54 -14.12
CA ASP A 720 41.97 -18.83 -13.94
C ASP A 720 40.93 -19.69 -13.21
N LYS A 721 39.89 -19.07 -12.62
CA LYS A 721 38.82 -19.79 -11.92
C LYS A 721 37.87 -20.40 -12.96
N MET A 722 37.59 -21.70 -12.86
CA MET A 722 36.58 -22.34 -13.70
C MET A 722 35.18 -21.92 -13.23
N HIS A 723 34.44 -21.22 -14.09
CA HIS A 723 33.02 -20.93 -13.89
C HIS A 723 32.16 -22.15 -14.21
N THR A 724 31.05 -22.30 -13.47
CA THR A 724 29.95 -23.20 -13.83
C THR A 724 28.66 -22.44 -14.17
N TYR A 725 27.75 -23.14 -14.82
CA TYR A 725 26.38 -22.74 -15.12
C TYR A 725 25.48 -23.98 -15.06
N PHE A 726 24.15 -23.86 -14.98
CA PHE A 726 23.28 -25.02 -15.10
C PHE A 726 23.13 -25.47 -16.57
N GLY A 727 23.39 -26.75 -16.84
CA GLY A 727 23.26 -27.35 -18.18
C GLY A 727 22.06 -28.27 -18.34
N ARG A 728 21.49 -28.75 -17.23
CA ARG A 728 20.27 -29.56 -17.19
C ARG A 728 19.47 -29.34 -15.92
N PHE A 729 18.15 -29.50 -16.01
CA PHE A 729 17.25 -29.62 -14.87
C PHE A 729 16.44 -30.91 -14.94
N GLY A 730 16.15 -31.48 -13.78
CA GLY A 730 15.22 -32.58 -13.57
C GLY A 730 14.10 -32.11 -12.64
N ILE A 731 12.89 -31.99 -13.18
CA ILE A 731 11.69 -31.63 -12.42
C ILE A 731 10.85 -32.90 -12.25
N ILE A 732 10.46 -33.19 -11.01
CA ILE A 732 9.66 -34.34 -10.60
C ILE A 732 8.37 -33.82 -9.98
N HIS A 733 7.24 -34.45 -10.31
CA HIS A 733 6.06 -34.42 -9.45
C HIS A 733 5.67 -35.85 -9.08
N GLU A 734 6.02 -36.24 -7.85
CA GLU A 734 5.98 -37.62 -7.38
C GLU A 734 4.56 -38.19 -7.42
N LYS A 735 3.60 -37.46 -6.85
CA LYS A 735 2.18 -37.85 -6.73
C LYS A 735 1.49 -38.12 -8.08
N PHE A 736 1.94 -37.48 -9.16
CA PHE A 736 1.38 -37.65 -10.50
C PHE A 736 2.26 -38.50 -11.42
N GLY A 737 3.46 -38.89 -10.98
CA GLY A 737 4.41 -39.66 -11.78
C GLY A 737 4.98 -38.89 -12.98
N ILE A 738 5.12 -37.56 -12.84
CA ILE A 738 5.70 -36.68 -13.87
C ILE A 738 7.20 -36.60 -13.68
N ARG A 739 7.96 -36.75 -14.77
CA ARG A 739 9.40 -36.49 -14.85
C ARG A 739 9.72 -35.68 -16.10
N LEU A 740 10.27 -34.48 -15.92
CA LEU A 740 10.69 -33.58 -16.99
C LEU A 740 12.20 -33.41 -16.92
N MET A 741 12.91 -33.80 -17.98
CA MET A 741 14.31 -33.44 -18.20
C MET A 741 14.36 -32.23 -19.12
N VAL A 742 15.07 -31.19 -18.69
CA VAL A 742 15.40 -30.03 -19.53
C VAL A 742 16.91 -30.01 -19.70
N SER A 743 17.38 -29.77 -20.91
CA SER A 743 18.80 -29.61 -21.24
C SER A 743 18.96 -28.55 -22.31
N THR A 744 20.16 -28.02 -22.52
CA THR A 744 20.44 -27.02 -23.57
C THR A 744 20.25 -27.50 -25.01
N LYS A 745 19.89 -28.79 -25.21
CA LYS A 745 19.66 -29.40 -26.54
C LYS A 745 18.24 -29.93 -26.71
N GLU A 746 17.75 -30.70 -25.75
CA GLU A 746 16.40 -31.29 -25.78
C GLU A 746 15.67 -31.14 -24.44
N ILE A 747 14.34 -31.08 -24.55
CA ILE A 747 13.38 -31.14 -23.46
C ILE A 747 12.66 -32.48 -23.63
N SER A 748 12.63 -33.33 -22.61
CA SER A 748 11.90 -34.60 -22.65
C SER A 748 11.05 -34.79 -21.41
N VAL A 749 9.78 -35.13 -21.60
CA VAL A 749 8.83 -35.32 -20.51
C VAL A 749 8.25 -36.73 -20.52
N SER A 750 8.04 -37.26 -19.32
CA SER A 750 7.39 -38.54 -19.09
C SER A 750 6.28 -38.41 -18.05
N GLU A 751 5.06 -38.81 -18.42
CA GLU A 751 3.93 -38.96 -17.50
C GLU A 751 3.38 -40.39 -17.67
N LYS A 752 3.32 -41.15 -16.57
CA LYS A 752 2.68 -42.49 -16.51
C LYS A 752 3.08 -43.45 -17.64
N GLY A 753 4.36 -43.42 -18.03
CA GLY A 753 4.94 -44.28 -19.07
C GLY A 753 4.84 -43.76 -20.51
N LYS A 754 4.05 -42.71 -20.78
CA LYS A 754 4.12 -41.99 -22.06
C LYS A 754 5.32 -41.04 -22.04
N GLN A 755 5.99 -40.88 -23.17
CA GLN A 755 7.11 -39.95 -23.34
C GLN A 755 6.88 -39.02 -24.54
N ALA A 756 7.29 -37.76 -24.40
CA ALA A 756 7.36 -36.79 -25.48
C ALA A 756 8.70 -36.05 -25.45
N LYS A 757 9.17 -35.59 -26.61
CA LYS A 757 10.38 -34.79 -26.78
C LYS A 757 10.08 -33.52 -27.55
N PHE A 758 10.74 -32.43 -27.17
CA PHE A 758 10.71 -31.13 -27.81
C PHE A 758 12.14 -30.59 -27.90
N PHE A 759 12.40 -29.76 -28.91
CA PHE A 759 13.68 -29.08 -29.10
C PHE A 759 13.49 -27.58 -28.94
N TRP A 760 14.56 -26.87 -28.60
CA TRP A 760 14.51 -25.41 -28.49
C TRP A 760 14.23 -24.71 -29.84
N SER A 761 14.37 -25.40 -30.96
CA SER A 761 13.94 -24.93 -32.29
C SER A 761 12.43 -24.73 -32.41
N ASP A 762 11.65 -25.32 -31.52
CA ASP A 762 10.22 -25.53 -31.67
C ASP A 762 9.43 -24.40 -30.99
N THR A 763 8.19 -24.16 -31.44
CA THR A 763 7.21 -23.41 -30.65
C THR A 763 6.04 -24.34 -30.40
N ALA A 764 5.84 -24.71 -29.15
CA ALA A 764 4.92 -25.78 -28.76
C ALA A 764 4.14 -25.37 -27.51
N THR A 765 2.90 -25.81 -27.42
CA THR A 765 2.12 -25.71 -26.19
C THR A 765 1.37 -27.01 -25.99
N VAL A 766 1.68 -27.71 -24.90
CA VAL A 766 1.00 -28.93 -24.47
C VAL A 766 0.18 -28.57 -23.25
N LYS A 767 -1.14 -28.75 -23.34
CA LYS A 767 -2.01 -28.68 -22.17
C LYS A 767 -2.37 -30.06 -21.68
N GLY A 768 -2.33 -30.29 -20.38
CA GLY A 768 -2.42 -31.62 -19.78
C GLY A 768 -3.11 -31.62 -18.42
N PRO A 769 -3.79 -32.72 -18.04
CA PRO A 769 -4.61 -32.77 -16.83
C PRO A 769 -3.80 -32.64 -15.52
N ASN A 770 -2.48 -32.81 -15.59
CA ASN A 770 -1.58 -32.66 -14.44
C ASN A 770 -0.39 -31.68 -14.69
N MET A 771 -0.25 -31.14 -15.89
CA MET A 771 0.89 -30.29 -16.30
C MET A 771 0.62 -29.61 -17.65
N ASP A 772 0.85 -28.31 -17.71
CA ASP A 772 0.95 -27.53 -18.96
C ASP A 772 2.44 -27.20 -19.24
N LEU A 773 2.85 -27.31 -20.52
CA LEU A 773 4.19 -26.94 -21.00
C LEU A 773 4.07 -25.96 -22.17
N GLN A 774 4.85 -24.87 -22.14
CA GLN A 774 4.96 -23.92 -23.25
C GLN A 774 6.42 -23.71 -23.62
N VAL A 775 6.81 -24.15 -24.82
CA VAL A 775 8.14 -23.90 -25.41
C VAL A 775 8.04 -22.70 -26.35
N ILE A 776 8.81 -21.65 -26.05
CA ILE A 776 9.01 -20.49 -26.92
C ILE A 776 10.35 -20.65 -27.61
N LYS A 777 10.32 -20.69 -28.95
CA LYS A 777 11.48 -20.96 -29.80
C LYS A 777 12.70 -20.14 -29.40
N ASP A 778 13.81 -20.86 -29.26
CA ASP A 778 15.17 -20.38 -29.04
C ASP A 778 15.32 -19.50 -27.78
N ARG A 779 14.35 -19.54 -26.85
CA ARG A 779 14.26 -18.61 -25.70
C ARG A 779 13.93 -19.27 -24.37
N SER A 780 12.74 -19.84 -24.21
CA SER A 780 12.25 -20.26 -22.88
C SER A 780 11.25 -21.41 -22.90
N LEU A 781 11.18 -22.09 -21.76
CA LEU A 781 10.22 -23.15 -21.43
C LEU A 781 9.50 -22.74 -20.14
N THR A 782 8.19 -22.56 -20.22
CA THR A 782 7.32 -22.41 -19.05
C THR A 782 6.70 -23.76 -18.70
N VAL A 783 6.75 -24.14 -17.43
CA VAL A 783 6.22 -25.39 -16.87
C VAL A 783 5.21 -25.03 -15.80
N THR A 784 3.93 -25.35 -15.96
CA THR A 784 2.94 -25.20 -14.89
C THR A 784 2.52 -26.60 -14.44
N LEU A 785 2.80 -26.95 -13.18
CA LEU A 785 2.26 -28.15 -12.58
C LEU A 785 0.81 -27.90 -12.13
N ARG A 786 -0.05 -28.92 -12.16
CA ARG A 786 -1.52 -28.85 -12.02
C ARG A 786 -2.05 -27.79 -11.03
N ASN A 787 -2.42 -26.61 -11.55
CA ASN A 787 -2.91 -25.47 -10.76
C ASN A 787 -2.06 -25.16 -9.51
N SER A 788 -0.75 -25.39 -9.63
CA SER A 788 0.26 -25.18 -8.61
C SER A 788 1.46 -24.45 -9.24
N VAL A 789 2.64 -24.55 -8.62
CA VAL A 789 3.83 -23.76 -8.97
C VAL A 789 4.16 -23.79 -10.47
N LYS A 790 4.34 -22.58 -11.03
CA LYS A 790 4.90 -22.33 -12.35
C LYS A 790 6.42 -22.08 -12.28
N PHE A 791 7.16 -22.76 -13.15
CA PHE A 791 8.59 -22.54 -13.39
C PHE A 791 8.83 -21.95 -14.77
N LEU A 792 9.85 -21.11 -14.88
CA LEU A 792 10.39 -20.55 -16.11
C LEU A 792 11.85 -20.98 -16.24
N ILE A 793 12.18 -21.66 -17.35
CA ILE A 793 13.54 -22.07 -17.69
C ILE A 793 13.93 -21.35 -18.98
N ILE A 794 15.08 -20.70 -18.98
CA ILE A 794 15.54 -19.83 -20.08
C ILE A 794 16.79 -20.45 -20.71
N LEU A 795 16.87 -20.48 -22.03
CA LEU A 795 18.06 -20.91 -22.77
C LEU A 795 18.94 -19.71 -23.10
N HIS A 796 20.05 -19.58 -22.40
CA HIS A 796 21.06 -18.55 -22.67
C HIS A 796 21.96 -19.07 -23.79
N LYS A 797 21.74 -18.58 -25.02
CA LYS A 797 22.48 -19.00 -26.21
C LYS A 797 23.80 -18.25 -26.33
N VAL A 798 24.90 -19.00 -26.33
CA VAL A 798 26.23 -18.48 -26.60
C VAL A 798 26.53 -18.62 -28.10
N TRP A 799 27.26 -17.65 -28.66
CA TRP A 799 27.70 -17.71 -30.06
C TRP A 799 28.44 -19.04 -30.35
N GLN A 800 28.04 -19.77 -31.40
CA GLN A 800 28.48 -21.16 -31.61
C GLN A 800 30.00 -21.36 -31.61
N LYS A 801 30.76 -20.39 -32.16
CA LYS A 801 32.23 -20.41 -32.23
C LYS A 801 32.92 -19.80 -31.00
N HIS A 802 32.19 -19.44 -29.94
CA HIS A 802 32.76 -18.82 -28.74
C HIS A 802 33.80 -19.75 -28.09
N PRO A 803 35.03 -19.26 -27.80
CA PRO A 803 36.15 -20.11 -27.41
C PRO A 803 36.07 -20.65 -25.96
N TYR A 804 35.32 -20.00 -25.08
CA TYR A 804 35.19 -20.34 -23.65
C TYR A 804 33.79 -20.84 -23.31
N HIS A 805 32.79 -19.96 -23.17
CA HIS A 805 31.42 -20.33 -22.79
C HIS A 805 30.67 -21.22 -23.80
N GLN A 806 29.68 -21.96 -23.29
CA GLN A 806 28.70 -22.75 -24.04
C GLN A 806 27.28 -22.40 -23.58
N ASP A 807 26.26 -22.79 -24.35
CA ASP A 807 24.85 -22.59 -23.97
C ASP A 807 24.56 -23.12 -22.57
N TYR A 808 23.78 -22.37 -21.79
CA TYR A 808 23.38 -22.70 -20.41
C TYR A 808 21.90 -22.39 -20.16
N LEU A 809 21.40 -22.79 -19.00
CA LEU A 809 20.00 -22.64 -18.59
C LEU A 809 19.88 -21.78 -17.32
N GLY A 810 19.04 -20.75 -17.36
CA GLY A 810 18.52 -20.09 -16.15
C GLY A 810 17.28 -20.82 -15.63
N PHE A 811 17.06 -20.82 -14.32
CA PHE A 811 15.86 -21.40 -13.68
C PHE A 811 15.24 -20.40 -12.70
N TYR A 812 13.95 -20.18 -12.86
CA TYR A 812 13.18 -19.22 -12.07
C TYR A 812 11.85 -19.85 -11.64
N THR A 813 11.47 -19.61 -10.40
CA THR A 813 10.14 -19.94 -9.86
C THR A 813 9.27 -18.69 -9.95
N LEU A 814 8.10 -18.78 -10.58
CA LEU A 814 7.20 -17.64 -10.77
C LEU A 814 6.08 -17.57 -9.72
N ASP A 815 5.59 -18.71 -9.23
CA ASP A 815 4.56 -18.76 -8.17
C ASP A 815 5.13 -19.44 -6.90
N SER A 816 6.18 -18.87 -6.31
CA SER A 816 6.85 -19.43 -5.11
C SER A 816 5.91 -19.62 -3.93
N HIS A 817 4.95 -18.71 -3.76
CA HIS A 817 3.89 -18.75 -2.74
C HIS A 817 2.94 -19.96 -2.84
N LEU A 818 2.98 -20.75 -3.93
CA LEU A 818 2.18 -21.98 -4.07
C LEU A 818 2.90 -23.25 -3.57
N PHE A 819 4.11 -23.12 -3.03
CA PHE A 819 4.78 -24.19 -2.29
C PHE A 819 4.27 -24.27 -0.84
N SER A 820 4.33 -25.45 -0.23
CA SER A 820 4.00 -25.60 1.19
C SER A 820 5.05 -24.95 2.11
N SER A 821 4.69 -24.69 3.37
CA SER A 821 5.62 -24.25 4.43
C SER A 821 6.83 -25.17 4.64
N ASN A 822 6.77 -26.41 4.15
CA ASN A 822 7.79 -27.42 4.32
C ASN A 822 8.70 -27.55 3.07
N VAL A 823 8.65 -26.58 2.16
CA VAL A 823 9.56 -26.49 1.02
C VAL A 823 10.97 -26.16 1.49
N HIS A 824 11.94 -26.92 0.97
CA HIS A 824 13.37 -26.73 1.25
C HIS A 824 14.19 -26.97 -0.03
N GLY A 825 15.50 -27.11 0.10
CA GLY A 825 16.45 -27.11 -1.00
C GLY A 825 17.14 -25.75 -1.16
N MET A 826 18.12 -25.68 -2.06
CA MET A 826 19.04 -24.52 -2.17
C MET A 826 18.33 -23.19 -2.49
N LEU A 827 17.20 -23.22 -3.18
CA LEU A 827 16.29 -22.08 -3.36
C LEU A 827 15.05 -22.16 -2.46
N GLY A 828 14.52 -23.37 -2.25
CA GLY A 828 13.23 -23.57 -1.58
C GLY A 828 13.15 -22.96 -0.18
N GLN A 829 14.27 -22.99 0.56
CA GLN A 829 14.38 -22.41 1.91
C GLN A 829 14.13 -20.89 2.03
N PHE A 830 13.93 -20.18 0.91
CA PHE A 830 13.69 -18.74 0.86
C PHE A 830 12.28 -18.37 0.35
N TYR A 831 11.45 -19.35 -0.03
CA TYR A 831 10.15 -19.09 -0.67
C TYR A 831 9.04 -18.61 0.27
N HIS A 832 9.27 -18.66 1.59
CA HIS A 832 8.38 -18.09 2.62
C HIS A 832 9.01 -16.87 3.31
N GLY A 833 9.89 -16.16 2.60
CA GLY A 833 10.60 -14.99 3.10
C GLY A 833 12.00 -15.30 3.62
N LEU A 834 12.77 -14.23 3.84
CA LEU A 834 14.08 -14.25 4.48
C LEU A 834 14.37 -12.88 5.09
N ASP A 835 14.60 -12.86 6.40
CA ASP A 835 15.09 -11.67 7.07
C ASP A 835 16.63 -11.58 7.07
N PHE A 836 17.09 -10.46 6.53
CA PHE A 836 18.45 -9.97 6.62
C PHE A 836 18.44 -8.46 6.92
N GLU A 837 19.49 -7.97 7.57
CA GLU A 837 19.83 -6.56 7.71
C GLU A 837 21.16 -6.27 7.01
N VAL A 838 21.43 -5.01 6.65
CA VAL A 838 22.73 -4.59 6.10
C VAL A 838 23.21 -3.33 6.79
N SER A 839 24.46 -3.35 7.25
CA SER A 839 25.15 -2.27 7.95
C SER A 839 25.57 -1.13 7.03
N GLU A 840 26.33 -0.17 7.58
CA GLU A 840 26.99 0.87 6.78
C GLU A 840 27.83 0.29 5.63
N LEU A 841 27.72 0.94 4.47
CA LEU A 841 28.53 0.67 3.28
C LEU A 841 29.98 1.11 3.52
N PHE A 842 30.94 0.23 3.23
CA PHE A 842 32.36 0.56 3.19
C PHE A 842 32.94 0.41 1.77
N PRO A 843 34.06 1.07 1.44
CA PRO A 843 34.66 0.98 0.12
C PRO A 843 35.08 -0.46 -0.22
N GLY A 844 34.38 -1.05 -1.18
CA GLY A 844 34.76 -2.33 -1.78
C GLY A 844 35.97 -2.18 -2.70
N LYS A 845 36.42 -3.30 -3.29
CA LYS A 845 37.59 -3.29 -4.19
C LYS A 845 37.37 -2.58 -5.52
N ASP A 846 36.13 -2.50 -5.98
CA ASP A 846 35.70 -1.65 -7.09
C ASP A 846 35.00 -0.43 -6.48
N PRO A 847 35.47 0.82 -6.74
CA PRO A 847 34.85 2.04 -6.20
C PRO A 847 33.36 2.20 -6.50
N ASN A 848 32.84 1.51 -7.52
CA ASN A 848 31.44 1.56 -7.93
C ASN A 848 30.58 0.48 -7.24
N LYS A 849 31.19 -0.42 -6.46
CA LYS A 849 30.55 -1.61 -5.87
C LYS A 849 30.93 -1.69 -4.38
N PRO A 850 30.24 -0.95 -3.51
CA PRO A 850 30.55 -0.93 -2.09
C PRO A 850 30.30 -2.30 -1.45
N ASP A 851 31.15 -2.65 -0.50
CA ASP A 851 30.96 -3.80 0.37
C ASP A 851 30.17 -3.38 1.63
N ALA A 852 29.52 -4.32 2.30
CA ALA A 852 28.79 -4.10 3.56
C ALA A 852 28.79 -5.38 4.42
N MET A 853 28.51 -5.26 5.72
CA MET A 853 28.15 -6.41 6.54
C MET A 853 26.66 -6.65 6.45
N MET A 854 26.27 -7.86 6.05
CA MET A 854 24.90 -8.36 6.12
C MET A 854 24.75 -9.23 7.37
N PHE A 855 23.72 -9.00 8.17
CA PHE A 855 23.31 -9.92 9.22
C PHE A 855 22.13 -10.74 8.71
N VAL A 856 22.28 -12.07 8.59
CA VAL A 856 21.27 -12.97 8.03
C VAL A 856 21.31 -14.31 8.76
N LYS A 857 20.14 -14.87 9.13
CA LYS A 857 20.03 -16.14 9.89
C LYS A 857 20.95 -16.23 11.13
N GLY A 858 21.20 -15.10 11.79
CA GLY A 858 22.09 -15.03 12.96
C GLY A 858 23.60 -14.99 12.65
N GLN A 859 24.00 -14.77 11.40
CA GLN A 859 25.40 -14.73 10.96
C GLN A 859 25.74 -13.39 10.29
N GLU A 860 26.96 -12.89 10.53
CA GLU A 860 27.53 -11.74 9.82
C GLU A 860 28.28 -12.20 8.56
N LEU A 861 27.90 -11.68 7.39
CA LEU A 861 28.51 -11.97 6.10
C LEU A 861 28.99 -10.67 5.45
N VAL A 862 30.18 -10.66 4.84
CA VAL A 862 30.55 -9.58 3.90
C VAL A 862 29.80 -9.82 2.59
N VAL A 863 29.09 -8.80 2.12
CA VAL A 863 28.38 -8.79 0.82
C VAL A 863 28.81 -7.58 -0.01
N THR A 864 28.69 -7.68 -1.33
CA THR A 864 29.00 -6.57 -2.25
C THR A 864 27.74 -6.12 -2.98
N ARG A 865 27.48 -4.81 -3.11
CA ARG A 865 26.37 -4.31 -3.93
C ARG A 865 26.75 -4.31 -5.41
N GLY A 866 25.89 -4.89 -6.25
CA GLY A 866 26.07 -4.89 -7.71
C GLY A 866 24.73 -4.93 -8.46
N TRP A 867 24.81 -4.93 -9.79
CA TRP A 867 23.66 -5.09 -10.68
C TRP A 867 23.73 -6.46 -11.36
N GLN A 868 22.62 -7.18 -11.43
CA GLN A 868 22.52 -8.45 -12.15
C GLN A 868 21.33 -8.43 -13.10
N LYS A 869 21.31 -9.35 -14.05
CA LYS A 869 20.16 -9.52 -14.94
C LYS A 869 19.17 -10.54 -14.41
N ASP A 870 17.97 -10.08 -14.10
CA ASP A 870 16.82 -10.97 -13.96
C ASP A 870 16.03 -11.03 -15.28
N PHE A 871 15.55 -12.22 -15.62
CA PHE A 871 14.86 -12.48 -16.88
C PHE A 871 13.41 -12.97 -16.68
N ARG A 872 12.86 -12.84 -15.46
CA ARG A 872 11.47 -13.20 -15.14
C ARG A 872 10.44 -12.30 -15.82
N GLN A 873 10.69 -10.98 -15.85
CA GLN A 873 9.84 -10.00 -16.53
C GLN A 873 10.20 -9.91 -18.03
N ASP A 874 11.42 -9.45 -18.35
CA ASP A 874 11.92 -9.41 -19.73
C ASP A 874 12.84 -10.60 -20.06
N VAL A 875 12.21 -11.70 -20.48
CA VAL A 875 12.84 -12.95 -20.96
C VAL A 875 13.75 -12.73 -22.19
N LYS A 876 13.70 -11.57 -22.87
CA LYS A 876 14.47 -11.28 -24.09
C LYS A 876 15.73 -10.46 -23.79
N ASN A 877 15.61 -9.38 -23.01
CA ASN A 877 16.70 -8.43 -22.80
C ASN A 877 17.33 -8.56 -21.40
N GLY A 878 16.58 -9.03 -20.40
CA GLY A 878 16.95 -9.02 -18.99
C GLY A 878 16.84 -7.62 -18.37
N GLU A 879 16.21 -7.53 -17.20
CA GLU A 879 16.09 -6.34 -16.38
C GLU A 879 17.28 -6.26 -15.41
N ASN A 880 17.87 -5.06 -15.25
CA ASN A 880 18.99 -4.88 -14.34
C ASN A 880 18.46 -4.68 -12.91
N VAL A 881 18.47 -5.74 -12.10
CA VAL A 881 18.10 -5.69 -10.68
C VAL A 881 19.33 -5.42 -9.80
N PRO A 882 19.25 -4.51 -8.83
CA PRO A 882 20.34 -4.29 -7.88
C PRO A 882 20.26 -5.33 -6.76
N CYS A 883 21.35 -6.04 -6.48
CA CYS A 883 21.38 -7.10 -5.46
C CYS A 883 22.62 -7.05 -4.58
N TRP A 884 22.51 -7.65 -3.40
CA TRP A 884 23.65 -8.00 -2.56
C TRP A 884 24.20 -9.34 -3.00
N PHE A 885 25.47 -9.37 -3.37
CA PHE A 885 26.17 -10.58 -3.76
C PHE A 885 26.75 -11.29 -2.54
N ILE A 886 26.27 -12.50 -2.25
CA ILE A 886 26.80 -13.35 -1.18
C ILE A 886 27.94 -14.19 -1.75
N HIS A 887 29.13 -14.00 -1.17
CA HIS A 887 30.35 -14.67 -1.57
C HIS A 887 30.40 -16.16 -1.15
N ASN A 888 31.47 -16.85 -1.55
CA ASN A 888 31.82 -18.19 -1.04
C ASN A 888 30.70 -19.24 -1.19
N ASN A 889 30.14 -19.39 -2.40
CA ASN A 889 29.08 -20.36 -2.71
C ASN A 889 27.83 -20.26 -1.79
N GLY A 890 27.40 -19.05 -1.44
CA GLY A 890 26.22 -18.82 -0.59
C GLY A 890 26.38 -19.24 0.88
N THR A 891 27.63 -19.45 1.34
CA THR A 891 27.89 -19.90 2.72
C THR A 891 27.35 -18.89 3.74
N GLY A 892 26.57 -19.37 4.70
CA GLY A 892 25.91 -18.57 5.75
C GLY A 892 24.55 -17.96 5.35
N LEU A 893 24.26 -17.87 4.04
CA LEU A 893 22.91 -17.60 3.54
C LEU A 893 22.08 -18.90 3.49
N LEU A 894 22.71 -20.00 3.07
CA LEU A 894 22.13 -21.34 3.11
C LEU A 894 22.09 -21.89 4.55
N ASP A 895 21.10 -22.73 4.88
CA ASP A 895 20.98 -23.43 6.18
C ASP A 895 22.12 -24.44 6.50
N GLY A 896 23.07 -24.58 5.57
CA GLY A 896 24.22 -25.48 5.62
C GLY A 896 25.25 -25.01 4.59
N VAL A 897 26.10 -25.92 4.12
CA VAL A 897 27.01 -25.63 3.00
C VAL A 897 26.44 -26.17 1.69
N HIS A 898 26.83 -25.55 0.56
CA HIS A 898 26.32 -25.94 -0.77
C HIS A 898 26.48 -27.44 -1.10
N THR A 899 27.47 -28.12 -0.51
CA THR A 899 27.68 -29.57 -0.65
C THR A 899 26.56 -30.43 -0.06
N ASP A 900 25.84 -29.94 0.94
CA ASP A 900 24.78 -30.69 1.64
C ASP A 900 23.55 -30.91 0.73
N TYR A 901 23.42 -30.08 -0.31
CA TYR A 901 22.37 -30.15 -1.32
C TYR A 901 22.75 -31.03 -2.52
N ILE A 902 23.91 -31.72 -2.52
CA ILE A 902 24.37 -32.53 -3.66
C ILE A 902 23.62 -33.87 -3.74
N VAL A 903 23.07 -34.20 -4.91
CA VAL A 903 22.31 -35.42 -5.19
C VAL A 903 22.98 -36.33 -6.22
N SER A 904 22.72 -37.64 -6.11
CA SER A 904 23.31 -38.66 -7.00
C SER A 904 22.66 -38.78 -8.39
N GLY A 905 21.66 -37.95 -8.72
CA GLY A 905 21.00 -37.97 -10.03
C GLY A 905 19.87 -36.96 -10.17
N LEU A 906 19.63 -36.46 -11.39
CA LEU A 906 18.55 -35.48 -11.70
C LEU A 906 17.16 -35.95 -11.27
N PHE A 907 16.92 -37.27 -11.28
CA PHE A 907 15.65 -37.88 -10.86
C PHE A 907 15.78 -38.66 -9.54
N LYS A 908 16.66 -38.21 -8.64
CA LYS A 908 16.77 -38.71 -7.28
C LYS A 908 16.13 -37.75 -6.28
N THR A 909 15.54 -38.34 -5.26
CA THR A 909 14.99 -37.71 -4.07
C THR A 909 16.01 -37.86 -2.95
N ILE A 910 16.26 -36.81 -2.20
CA ILE A 910 16.90 -36.90 -0.87
C ILE A 910 15.88 -37.50 0.10
#